data_AF-A0A7X7P0B2-F1
#
_entry.id   AF-A0A7X7P0B2-F1
#
_cell.length_a   1.000
_cell.length_b   1.000
_cell.length_c   1.000
_cell.angle_alpha   90.00
_cell.angle_beta   90.00
_cell.angle_gamma   90.00
#
_symmetry.space_group_name_H-M   'P 1'
#
loop_
_entity.id
_entity.type
_entity.pdbx_description
1 polymer ?
#
loop_
_entity_poly.entity_id
_entity_poly.type
_entity_poly.pdbx_seq_one_letter_code
_entity_poly.pdbx_strand_id
1 'polypeptide(L)'
;NSVLAQSGIDNYNAIMGRFNQSLNLYCQQHPEHVSVKRKYQMNKLYKQILSLSDKTYIDKFEDSVQATDAFKAFCEQLESNQTLLRIKQLFNDLYKYELAYVYVNKPSQYSHYVYGNSSELEEIQRVEAAKKIVKMTKAKSQDIEKYINSKFFSLDEILSLPESEDTPAKKISDIINEKYENILSAQKELPDGDIIQNHIAVKKYLDSIQDLIRFLKLFAAPESYVCDMEFYNQYNESMEVLNNVTDLFNKIRNLVTQKPYSTDKLKLTFNFPTLAAGWDENRNLANGTMLFQKGDDYYLGIMNNTDKIIINEDTPCDKEGENYTKIFYKCVSDPTQQLAHMFLPHKANREDYDFSKSRYPKNPTNKFLRDYTEGRYKVDLEFCHEVIDYFKERIFNYPGWEVFNFKFSDTASYESISQFYEEMRQQSYIIEPRQKISEKYINESIDNGTLYLFRIYNKDFSDSSTGLKNLHTLYWHALFEPNTSLQLNGEAELFYRAKSIDDPVIHKKGSILINKYDKDEELISTEEYQKINQHLNYDKPYNGDLSKIITRPAPHDIVKDKRYTEDKYFFHVPININYRQPKTKNINQEVLKILKNNPDVKIIGIDRGERNLLYVSLINQNGEIEYQKSLNLINKHNYHNKLEQKYKERQTARQNWTPINSIKELKAGYLSVAVHEIVTMMIDNNASIVMEQLNPNFTKTRGKFEHQIYQKFEKMLTDKLNYLVFKKYEKTNPGGVLNGYQLTGEFNDKARQNGFIFYVPAAYTSAIDPTTGFVRLIKINPDNLMSFDKIRYNPSGDYFEFHIDYRKFPTSRMDHQNKWIICTKGDKRYFYSRKSQEVTCVNVTEEIKTLLNKQEISYQDGKDWKVKIGKQNKTFKNTLSYLINLTMNMRYSNRDTGEDFILSPVKNKNGEFFISCSENNNLPKKLPTDGDANGAYHIALKGLQLISGITK
;
A
#
# COMPACT_ATOMS: atom_id res chain seq x y z
N ASN A 1 34.88 -4.92 0.17
CA ASN A 1 35.17 -5.44 -1.18
C ASN A 1 34.55 -6.81 -1.43
N SER A 2 34.72 -7.81 -0.57
CA SER A 2 34.21 -9.18 -0.78
C SER A 2 32.69 -9.36 -0.74
N VAL A 3 31.92 -8.30 -0.45
CA VAL A 3 30.45 -8.28 -0.41
C VAL A 3 29.86 -7.27 -1.40
N LEU A 4 30.63 -6.90 -2.43
CA LEU A 4 30.13 -6.04 -3.52
C LEU A 4 29.43 -6.85 -4.61
N ALA A 5 29.89 -8.08 -4.89
CA ALA A 5 29.24 -9.00 -5.81
C ALA A 5 28.07 -9.75 -5.13
N GLN A 6 27.08 -10.17 -5.91
CA GLN A 6 25.90 -10.87 -5.40
C GLN A 6 26.26 -12.16 -4.65
N SER A 7 27.23 -12.93 -5.13
CA SER A 7 27.72 -14.14 -4.45
C SER A 7 28.30 -13.84 -3.06
N GLY A 8 29.04 -12.75 -2.92
CA GLY A 8 29.56 -12.26 -1.65
C GLY A 8 28.46 -11.79 -0.70
N ILE A 9 27.45 -11.11 -1.23
CA ILE A 9 26.24 -10.68 -0.49
C ILE A 9 25.46 -11.89 0.01
N ASP A 10 25.27 -12.90 -0.83
CA ASP A 10 24.53 -14.11 -0.48
C ASP A 10 25.25 -14.91 0.61
N ASN A 11 26.57 -15.06 0.49
CA ASN A 11 27.38 -15.69 1.54
C ASN A 11 27.30 -14.91 2.87
N TYR A 12 27.48 -13.58 2.83
CA TYR A 12 27.33 -12.73 4.02
C TYR A 12 25.93 -12.90 4.65
N ASN A 13 24.88 -12.85 3.84
CA ASN A 13 23.49 -12.99 4.30
C ASN A 13 23.19 -14.37 4.88
N ALA A 14 23.81 -15.42 4.35
CA ALA A 14 23.73 -16.78 4.90
C ALA A 14 24.41 -16.85 6.28
N ILE A 15 25.62 -16.30 6.43
CA ILE A 15 26.35 -16.25 7.70
C ILE A 15 25.56 -15.43 8.73
N MET A 16 25.08 -14.23 8.38
CA MET A 16 24.28 -13.39 9.29
C MET A 16 22.94 -14.04 9.64
N GLY A 17 22.35 -14.81 8.73
CA GLY A 17 21.17 -15.63 9.00
C GLY A 17 21.42 -16.66 10.11
N ARG A 18 22.52 -17.42 9.99
CA ARG A 18 22.94 -18.40 11.02
C ARG A 18 23.28 -17.72 12.35
N PHE A 19 24.06 -16.64 12.33
CA PHE A 19 24.41 -15.89 13.53
C PHE A 19 23.16 -15.37 14.27
N ASN A 20 22.22 -14.74 13.56
CA ASN A 20 20.99 -14.25 14.17
C ASN A 20 20.12 -15.37 14.73
N GLN A 21 20.12 -16.55 14.10
CA GLN A 21 19.44 -17.74 14.63
C GLN A 21 20.08 -18.19 15.95
N SER A 22 21.41 -18.29 16.01
CA SER A 22 22.16 -18.62 17.23
C SER A 22 21.94 -17.58 18.34
N LEU A 23 22.00 -16.29 18.02
CA LEU A 23 21.72 -15.20 18.97
C LEU A 23 20.30 -15.29 19.53
N ASN A 24 19.32 -15.63 18.68
CA ASN A 24 17.94 -15.83 19.11
C ASN A 24 17.81 -17.02 20.06
N LEU A 25 18.43 -18.16 19.74
CA LEU A 25 18.43 -19.35 20.60
C LEU A 25 19.09 -19.07 21.95
N TYR A 26 20.23 -18.36 21.95
CA TYR A 26 20.91 -17.94 23.18
C TYR A 26 19.99 -17.08 24.07
N CYS A 27 19.30 -16.09 23.49
CA CYS A 27 18.40 -15.23 24.26
C CYS A 27 17.11 -15.95 24.73
N GLN A 28 16.71 -17.03 24.06
CA GLN A 28 15.61 -17.90 24.53
C GLN A 28 16.06 -18.74 25.73
N GLN A 29 17.32 -19.16 25.77
CA GLN A 29 17.93 -19.88 26.89
C GLN A 29 18.31 -18.97 28.07
N HIS A 30 18.57 -17.68 27.80
CA HIS A 30 18.97 -16.67 28.80
C HIS A 30 18.06 -15.41 28.73
N PRO A 31 16.84 -15.46 29.30
CA PRO A 31 15.86 -14.36 29.22
C PRO A 31 16.34 -13.02 29.79
N GLU A 32 17.26 -13.04 30.76
CA GLU A 32 17.92 -11.85 31.32
C GLU A 32 18.74 -11.07 30.28
N HIS A 33 19.15 -11.73 29.19
CA HIS A 33 19.93 -11.17 28.10
C HIS A 33 19.08 -10.75 26.89
N VAL A 34 17.75 -10.67 27.01
CA VAL A 34 16.89 -10.23 25.88
C VAL A 34 17.27 -8.85 25.33
N SER A 35 17.86 -7.97 26.15
CA SER A 35 18.40 -6.66 25.71
C SER A 35 19.62 -6.81 24.77
N VAL A 36 20.40 -7.89 24.90
CA VAL A 36 21.55 -8.24 24.05
C VAL A 36 21.08 -8.52 22.62
N LYS A 37 19.96 -9.24 22.44
CA LYS A 37 19.36 -9.50 21.11
C LYS A 37 19.16 -8.22 20.31
N ARG A 38 18.61 -7.17 20.95
CA ARG A 38 18.33 -5.89 20.27
C ARG A 38 19.59 -5.13 19.89
N LYS A 39 20.68 -5.34 20.62
CA LYS A 39 21.95 -4.62 20.41
C LYS A 39 22.81 -5.26 19.32
N TYR A 40 22.80 -6.58 19.20
CA TYR A 40 23.73 -7.32 18.33
C TYR A 40 23.06 -8.03 17.14
N GLN A 41 21.76 -7.85 16.91
CA GLN A 41 21.11 -8.38 15.72
C GLN A 41 21.71 -7.76 14.45
N MET A 42 22.20 -8.60 13.55
CA MET A 42 22.85 -8.17 12.32
C MET A 42 21.83 -8.00 11.19
N ASN A 43 22.00 -6.96 10.37
CA ASN A 43 21.16 -6.73 9.20
C ASN A 43 21.68 -7.50 7.99
N LYS A 44 20.77 -7.99 7.14
CA LYS A 44 21.12 -8.52 5.83
C LYS A 44 21.43 -7.39 4.86
N LEU A 45 22.38 -7.60 3.95
CA LEU A 45 22.67 -6.71 2.83
C LEU A 45 21.61 -6.86 1.74
N TYR A 46 21.30 -5.77 1.06
CA TYR A 46 20.46 -5.79 -0.15
C TYR A 46 21.17 -6.50 -1.29
N LYS A 47 20.40 -7.03 -2.25
CA LYS A 47 20.96 -7.62 -3.47
C LYS A 47 21.65 -6.57 -4.33
N GLN A 48 22.65 -7.00 -5.10
CA GLN A 48 23.31 -6.15 -6.08
C GLN A 48 22.36 -5.88 -7.27
N ILE A 49 22.42 -4.67 -7.79
CA ILE A 49 21.62 -4.23 -8.95
C ILE A 49 21.89 -5.17 -10.14
N LEU A 50 20.83 -5.55 -10.86
CA LEU A 50 20.84 -6.47 -12.02
C LEU A 50 21.33 -7.90 -11.74
N SER A 51 21.63 -8.26 -10.50
CA SER A 51 22.05 -9.62 -10.19
C SER A 51 20.88 -10.60 -10.11
N LEU A 52 21.09 -11.79 -10.68
CA LEU A 52 20.25 -12.95 -10.44
C LEU A 52 20.83 -13.66 -9.22
N SER A 53 20.05 -13.74 -8.14
CA SER A 53 20.37 -14.71 -7.09
C SER A 53 20.00 -16.09 -7.62
N ASP A 54 20.82 -17.11 -7.34
CA ASP A 54 20.42 -18.50 -7.49
C ASP A 54 19.19 -18.75 -6.60
N LYS A 55 18.00 -18.58 -7.19
CA LYS A 55 16.77 -19.04 -6.56
C LYS A 55 16.77 -20.55 -6.77
N THR A 56 16.42 -21.30 -5.73
CA THR A 56 15.95 -22.68 -5.91
C THR A 56 14.96 -22.69 -7.06
N TYR A 57 15.27 -23.44 -8.12
CA TYR A 57 14.38 -23.61 -9.26
C TYR A 57 13.03 -24.10 -8.73
N ILE A 58 11.98 -23.32 -8.97
CA ILE A 58 10.61 -23.71 -8.63
C ILE A 58 10.04 -24.27 -9.93
N ASP A 59 10.00 -25.59 -9.99
CA ASP A 59 9.43 -26.32 -11.11
C ASP A 59 7.92 -25.99 -11.24
N LYS A 60 7.40 -25.92 -12.48
CA LYS A 60 6.03 -25.45 -12.77
C LYS A 60 5.39 -26.28 -13.87
N PHE A 61 4.08 -26.49 -13.79
CA PHE A 61 3.30 -27.00 -14.92
C PHE A 61 3.00 -25.88 -15.91
N GLU A 62 3.03 -26.19 -17.20
CA GLU A 62 2.74 -25.22 -18.26
C GLU A 62 1.26 -25.19 -18.65
N ASP A 63 0.58 -26.32 -18.54
CA ASP A 63 -0.83 -26.50 -18.94
C ASP A 63 -1.58 -27.45 -18.00
N SER A 64 -2.91 -27.58 -18.21
CA SER A 64 -3.77 -28.45 -17.40
C SER A 64 -3.52 -29.94 -17.64
N VAL A 65 -2.97 -30.33 -18.79
CA VAL A 65 -2.70 -31.72 -19.15
C VAL A 65 -1.56 -32.25 -18.30
N GLN A 66 -0.42 -31.54 -18.29
CA GLN A 66 0.74 -31.89 -17.46
C GLN A 66 0.38 -32.01 -15.97
N ALA A 67 -0.47 -31.09 -15.48
CA ALA A 67 -0.92 -31.11 -14.10
C ALA A 67 -1.81 -32.32 -13.80
N THR A 68 -2.73 -32.66 -14.72
CA THR A 68 -3.64 -33.80 -14.59
C THR A 68 -2.88 -35.12 -14.58
N ASP A 69 -1.92 -35.30 -15.50
CA ASP A 69 -1.14 -36.53 -15.62
C ASP A 69 -0.27 -36.76 -14.39
N ALA A 70 0.42 -35.72 -13.90
CA ALA A 70 1.22 -35.81 -12.69
C ALA A 70 0.38 -36.10 -11.43
N PHE A 71 -0.84 -35.56 -11.35
CA PHE A 71 -1.76 -35.85 -10.26
C PHE A 71 -2.26 -37.30 -10.28
N LYS A 72 -2.63 -37.81 -11.46
CA LYS A 72 -3.05 -39.21 -11.63
C LYS A 72 -1.91 -40.18 -11.30
N ALA A 73 -0.71 -39.94 -11.80
CA ALA A 73 0.47 -40.76 -11.50
C ALA A 73 0.78 -40.82 -10.00
N PHE A 74 0.60 -39.71 -9.27
CA PHE A 74 0.75 -39.70 -7.81
C PHE A 74 -0.33 -40.53 -7.10
N CYS A 75 -1.58 -40.45 -7.55
CA CYS A 75 -2.68 -41.25 -6.99
C CYS A 75 -2.42 -42.75 -7.24
N GLU A 76 -2.03 -43.12 -8.46
CA GLU A 76 -1.66 -44.49 -8.82
C GLU A 76 -0.49 -45.01 -7.97
N GLN A 77 0.53 -44.17 -7.73
CA GLN A 77 1.67 -44.54 -6.88
C GLN A 77 1.26 -44.80 -5.42
N LEU A 78 0.32 -44.02 -4.87
CA LEU A 78 -0.21 -44.24 -3.52
C LEU A 78 -1.00 -45.55 -3.41
N GLU A 79 -1.79 -45.86 -4.44
CA GLU A 79 -2.60 -47.07 -4.52
C GLU A 79 -1.73 -48.32 -4.73
N SER A 80 -0.80 -48.29 -5.68
CA SER A 80 0.09 -49.41 -6.00
C SER A 80 0.95 -49.82 -4.81
N ASN A 81 1.43 -48.85 -4.05
CA ASN A 81 2.26 -49.08 -2.87
C ASN A 81 1.45 -49.34 -1.59
N GLN A 82 0.12 -49.28 -1.68
CA GLN A 82 -0.80 -49.36 -0.54
C GLN A 82 -0.40 -48.44 0.62
N THR A 83 0.21 -47.29 0.32
CA THR A 83 0.94 -46.46 1.30
C THR A 83 0.07 -46.05 2.48
N LEU A 84 -1.18 -45.64 2.22
CA LEU A 84 -2.12 -45.22 3.26
C LEU A 84 -2.53 -46.39 4.17
N LEU A 85 -2.72 -47.57 3.60
CA LEU A 85 -3.07 -48.78 4.35
C LEU A 85 -1.92 -49.23 5.23
N ARG A 86 -0.68 -49.21 4.70
CA ARG A 86 0.54 -49.53 5.45
C ARG A 86 0.71 -48.60 6.65
N ILE A 87 0.50 -47.29 6.49
CA ILE A 87 0.53 -46.34 7.61
C ILE A 87 -0.58 -46.63 8.63
N LYS A 88 -1.82 -46.87 8.17
CA LYS A 88 -2.93 -47.22 9.07
C LYS A 88 -2.61 -48.46 9.90
N GLN A 89 -2.06 -49.50 9.28
CA GLN A 89 -1.64 -50.73 9.96
C GLN A 89 -0.49 -50.48 10.93
N LEU A 90 0.56 -49.77 10.50
CA LEU A 90 1.74 -49.43 11.32
C LEU A 90 1.36 -48.78 12.66
N PHE A 91 0.40 -47.85 12.65
CA PHE A 91 -0.03 -47.13 13.85
C PHE A 91 -1.19 -47.79 14.62
N ASN A 92 -1.93 -48.72 14.01
CA ASN A 92 -2.92 -49.54 14.74
C ASN A 92 -2.24 -50.70 15.49
N ASP A 93 -1.09 -51.16 14.98
CA ASP A 93 -0.32 -52.27 15.55
C ASP A 93 0.89 -51.79 16.39
N LEU A 94 0.84 -50.58 16.97
CA LEU A 94 1.97 -49.98 17.70
C LEU A 94 2.58 -50.90 18.77
N TYR A 95 1.75 -51.69 19.47
CA TYR A 95 2.20 -52.59 20.53
C TYR A 95 3.03 -53.80 20.04
N LYS A 96 3.14 -54.02 18.72
CA LYS A 96 4.05 -55.04 18.14
C LYS A 96 5.51 -54.60 18.14
N TYR A 97 5.77 -53.30 18.29
CA TYR A 97 7.10 -52.70 18.20
C TYR A 97 7.68 -52.36 19.57
N GLU A 98 8.99 -52.15 19.64
CA GLU A 98 9.66 -51.71 20.86
C GLU A 98 9.49 -50.20 21.06
N LEU A 99 8.39 -49.82 21.73
CA LEU A 99 7.99 -48.41 21.93
C LEU A 99 9.00 -47.55 22.70
N ALA A 100 9.94 -48.17 23.41
CA ALA A 100 11.08 -47.49 24.03
C ALA A 100 12.03 -46.88 22.98
N TYR A 101 12.00 -47.38 21.75
CA TYR A 101 12.83 -46.94 20.62
C TYR A 101 12.01 -46.26 19.50
N VAL A 102 10.76 -45.88 19.77
CA VAL A 102 9.93 -45.03 18.90
C VAL A 102 9.81 -43.65 19.56
N TYR A 103 10.03 -42.56 18.82
CA TYR A 103 10.24 -41.24 19.43
C TYR A 103 9.29 -40.17 18.91
N VAL A 104 8.96 -39.20 19.76
CA VAL A 104 8.21 -37.98 19.44
C VAL A 104 9.15 -36.77 19.50
N ASN A 105 9.30 -36.06 18.38
CA ASN A 105 10.29 -34.98 18.22
C ASN A 105 9.76 -33.54 18.45
N LYS A 106 8.46 -33.38 18.66
CA LYS A 106 7.78 -32.09 18.90
C LYS A 106 6.69 -32.24 19.97
N PRO A 107 7.08 -32.27 21.25
CA PRO A 107 6.19 -32.63 22.36
C PRO A 107 4.98 -31.69 22.50
N SER A 108 5.16 -30.38 22.33
CA SER A 108 4.05 -29.41 22.40
C SER A 108 3.06 -29.56 21.24
N GLN A 109 3.53 -29.96 20.04
CA GLN A 109 2.63 -30.20 18.90
C GLN A 109 1.88 -31.52 19.07
N TYR A 110 2.59 -32.57 19.46
CA TYR A 110 1.97 -33.84 19.85
C TYR A 110 0.92 -33.63 20.94
N SER A 111 1.22 -32.84 21.96
CA SER A 111 0.29 -32.52 23.05
C SER A 111 -0.98 -31.87 22.54
N HIS A 112 -0.87 -30.93 21.59
CA HIS A 112 -2.03 -30.31 20.98
C HIS A 112 -2.87 -31.30 20.16
N TYR A 113 -2.24 -32.18 19.37
CA TYR A 113 -2.96 -33.18 18.59
C TYR A 113 -3.66 -34.24 19.46
N VAL A 114 -3.03 -34.67 20.55
CA VAL A 114 -3.51 -35.81 21.38
C VAL A 114 -4.36 -35.36 22.56
N TYR A 115 -4.10 -34.18 23.13
CA TYR A 115 -4.79 -33.66 24.33
C TYR A 115 -5.52 -32.32 24.09
N GLY A 116 -5.44 -31.72 22.89
CA GLY A 116 -6.10 -30.44 22.58
C GLY A 116 -5.39 -29.19 23.11
N ASN A 117 -4.41 -29.33 24.01
CA ASN A 117 -3.67 -28.24 24.63
C ASN A 117 -2.15 -28.46 24.46
N SER A 118 -1.42 -27.42 24.00
CA SER A 118 0.02 -27.49 23.74
C SER A 118 0.89 -27.65 25.00
N SER A 119 0.34 -27.35 26.18
CA SER A 119 1.06 -27.44 27.46
C SER A 119 0.67 -28.65 28.31
N GLU A 120 -0.35 -29.43 27.91
CA GLU A 120 -0.89 -30.53 28.72
C GLU A 120 0.14 -31.61 29.02
N LEU A 121 0.85 -32.10 28.00
CA LEU A 121 1.90 -33.10 28.15
C LEU A 121 3.02 -32.60 29.07
N GLU A 122 3.40 -31.33 28.94
CA GLU A 122 4.39 -30.69 29.81
C GLU A 122 3.91 -30.63 31.27
N GLU A 123 2.63 -30.32 31.51
CA GLU A 123 2.05 -30.28 32.85
C GLU A 123 1.97 -31.67 33.50
N ILE A 124 1.52 -32.69 32.75
CA ILE A 124 1.48 -34.08 33.22
C ILE A 124 2.90 -34.55 33.58
N GLN A 125 3.88 -34.26 32.72
CA GLN A 125 5.29 -34.59 32.97
C GLN A 125 5.86 -33.85 34.19
N ARG A 126 5.51 -32.58 34.40
CA ARG A 126 5.90 -31.82 35.61
C ARG A 126 5.39 -32.50 36.87
N VAL A 127 4.13 -32.94 36.85
CA VAL A 127 3.50 -33.61 38.00
C VAL A 127 4.17 -34.95 38.27
N GLU A 128 4.40 -35.78 37.26
CA GLU A 128 5.06 -37.08 37.43
C GLU A 128 6.54 -36.97 37.86
N ALA A 129 7.30 -36.04 37.27
CA ALA A 129 8.66 -35.77 37.70
C ALA A 129 8.72 -35.27 39.15
N ALA A 130 7.74 -34.46 39.57
CA ALA A 130 7.63 -33.99 40.95
C ALA A 130 7.27 -35.12 41.93
N LYS A 131 6.43 -36.09 41.55
CA LYS A 131 6.08 -37.26 42.39
C LYS A 131 7.29 -38.13 42.72
N LYS A 132 8.28 -38.23 41.81
CA LYS A 132 9.53 -38.99 42.02
C LYS A 132 10.53 -38.28 42.94
N ILE A 133 10.25 -37.07 43.44
CA ILE A 133 11.18 -36.24 44.22
C ILE A 133 10.65 -35.98 45.64
N VAL A 134 11.32 -36.57 46.65
CA VAL A 134 10.95 -36.49 48.07
C VAL A 134 11.08 -35.07 48.68
N LYS A 135 11.91 -34.18 48.11
CA LYS A 135 12.08 -32.78 48.58
C LYS A 135 12.54 -31.84 47.46
N MET A 136 11.75 -30.81 47.17
CA MET A 136 11.97 -29.88 46.06
C MET A 136 13.03 -28.81 46.42
N THR A 137 14.13 -28.76 45.67
CA THR A 137 15.18 -27.72 45.78
C THR A 137 15.29 -26.93 44.48
N LYS A 138 15.89 -25.74 44.51
CA LYS A 138 16.06 -24.88 43.32
C LYS A 138 16.85 -25.57 42.19
N ALA A 139 17.85 -26.39 42.54
CA ALA A 139 18.61 -27.20 41.59
C ALA A 139 17.77 -28.34 40.99
N LYS A 140 17.02 -29.08 41.81
CA LYS A 140 16.12 -30.15 41.31
C LYS A 140 14.99 -29.60 40.44
N SER A 141 14.48 -28.41 40.73
CA SER A 141 13.52 -27.71 39.86
C SER A 141 14.11 -27.37 38.49
N GLN A 142 15.40 -27.01 38.43
CA GLN A 142 16.10 -26.75 37.16
C GLN A 142 16.37 -28.04 36.37
N ASP A 143 16.65 -29.16 37.06
CA ASP A 143 16.81 -30.48 36.40
C ASP A 143 15.49 -30.98 35.81
N ILE A 144 14.36 -30.78 36.50
CA ILE A 144 13.01 -31.06 35.98
C ILE A 144 12.73 -30.19 34.74
N GLU A 145 13.00 -28.87 34.81
CA GLU A 145 12.84 -27.99 33.64
C GLU A 145 13.76 -28.41 32.48
N LYS A 146 14.97 -28.89 32.74
CA LYS A 146 15.88 -29.38 31.70
C LYS A 146 15.39 -30.68 31.04
N TYR A 147 14.78 -31.58 31.82
CA TYR A 147 14.17 -32.83 31.34
C TYR A 147 12.92 -32.57 30.49
N ILE A 148 12.05 -31.66 30.93
CA ILE A 148 10.84 -31.25 30.18
C ILE A 148 11.22 -30.54 28.87
N ASN A 149 12.30 -29.77 28.89
CA ASN A 149 12.83 -29.09 27.70
C ASN A 149 13.64 -30.02 26.78
N SER A 150 13.65 -31.34 27.02
CA SER A 150 14.27 -32.29 26.09
C SER A 150 13.54 -32.28 24.74
N LYS A 151 14.29 -32.54 23.66
CA LYS A 151 13.75 -32.44 22.29
C LYS A 151 12.95 -33.67 21.85
N PHE A 152 13.17 -34.82 22.48
CA PHE A 152 12.63 -36.11 22.04
C PHE A 152 12.21 -36.93 23.25
N PHE A 153 11.07 -37.61 23.15
CA PHE A 153 10.58 -38.54 24.18
C PHE A 153 10.24 -39.87 23.52
N SER A 154 10.49 -40.99 24.20
CA SER A 154 10.04 -42.28 23.68
C SER A 154 8.53 -42.42 23.84
N LEU A 155 7.90 -43.24 23.01
CA LEU A 155 6.46 -43.48 23.13
C LEU A 155 6.14 -44.23 24.42
N ASP A 156 7.03 -45.11 24.88
CA ASP A 156 6.93 -45.80 26.17
C ASP A 156 6.88 -44.83 27.37
N GLU A 157 7.71 -43.79 27.36
CA GLU A 157 7.70 -42.73 28.38
C GLU A 157 6.39 -41.93 28.39
N ILE A 158 5.78 -41.72 27.23
CA ILE A 158 4.50 -41.00 27.11
C ILE A 158 3.33 -41.91 27.53
N LEU A 159 3.38 -43.19 27.17
CA LEU A 159 2.33 -44.17 27.44
C LEU A 159 2.28 -44.62 28.89
N SER A 160 3.37 -44.50 29.64
CA SER A 160 3.47 -44.84 31.06
C SER A 160 2.94 -43.75 32.01
N LEU A 161 2.48 -42.60 31.51
CA LEU A 161 1.92 -41.50 32.31
C LEU A 161 0.46 -41.79 32.73
N PRO A 162 0.05 -41.52 33.99
CA PRO A 162 -1.29 -41.87 34.46
C PRO A 162 -2.40 -40.88 34.06
N GLU A 163 -3.51 -41.51 33.60
CA GLU A 163 -4.94 -41.09 33.48
C GLU A 163 -5.48 -40.36 32.24
N SER A 164 -6.37 -41.03 31.49
CA SER A 164 -7.86 -41.00 31.56
C SER A 164 -8.39 -42.05 30.55
N GLU A 165 -9.40 -42.87 30.87
CA GLU A 165 -10.16 -43.92 30.12
C GLU A 165 -9.65 -44.52 28.76
N ASP A 166 -8.96 -43.78 27.89
CA ASP A 166 -8.32 -44.24 26.65
C ASP A 166 -6.78 -44.07 26.69
N THR A 167 -6.03 -45.14 26.42
CA THR A 167 -4.55 -45.10 26.37
C THR A 167 -4.06 -44.20 25.23
N PRO A 168 -2.94 -43.44 25.38
CA PRO A 168 -2.45 -42.55 24.31
C PRO A 168 -2.19 -43.26 22.97
N ALA A 169 -1.88 -44.55 22.99
CA ALA A 169 -1.78 -45.38 21.79
C ALA A 169 -3.12 -45.48 21.06
N LYS A 170 -4.24 -45.70 21.78
CA LYS A 170 -5.59 -45.69 21.20
C LYS A 170 -5.91 -44.34 20.58
N LYS A 171 -5.58 -43.22 21.25
CA LYS A 171 -5.75 -41.87 20.69
C LYS A 171 -4.93 -41.65 19.40
N ILE A 172 -3.69 -42.13 19.35
CA ILE A 172 -2.88 -42.08 18.13
C ILE A 172 -3.54 -42.88 17.01
N SER A 173 -3.98 -44.10 17.28
CA SER A 173 -4.68 -44.95 16.32
C SER A 173 -5.98 -44.29 15.83
N ASP A 174 -6.77 -43.70 16.73
CA ASP A 174 -8.00 -42.98 16.40
C ASP A 174 -7.73 -41.78 15.49
N ILE A 175 -6.70 -40.98 15.77
CA ILE A 175 -6.28 -39.86 14.91
C ILE A 175 -5.85 -40.36 13.53
N ILE A 176 -5.09 -41.45 13.45
CA ILE A 176 -4.67 -42.03 12.16
C ILE A 176 -5.88 -42.56 11.39
N ASN A 177 -6.80 -43.25 12.05
CA ASN A 177 -8.02 -43.75 11.45
C ASN A 177 -8.90 -42.61 10.94
N GLU A 178 -9.08 -41.55 11.72
CA GLU A 178 -9.81 -40.34 11.32
C GLU A 178 -9.18 -39.72 10.06
N LYS A 179 -7.85 -39.54 10.05
CA LYS A 179 -7.13 -38.99 8.88
C LYS A 179 -7.25 -39.89 7.65
N TYR A 180 -7.17 -41.20 7.84
CA TYR A 180 -7.37 -42.18 6.76
C TYR A 180 -8.77 -42.09 6.17
N GLU A 181 -9.83 -42.07 6.99
CA GLU A 181 -11.21 -41.93 6.52
C GLU A 181 -11.45 -40.59 5.83
N ASN A 182 -10.86 -39.50 6.34
CA ASN A 182 -10.90 -38.18 5.69
C ASN A 182 -10.27 -38.19 4.30
N ILE A 183 -9.15 -38.89 4.12
CA ILE A 183 -8.50 -39.06 2.81
C ILE A 183 -9.40 -39.86 1.86
N LEU A 184 -9.98 -40.98 2.32
CA LEU A 184 -10.90 -41.79 1.50
C LEU A 184 -12.17 -41.01 1.11
N SER A 185 -12.72 -40.21 2.02
CA SER A 185 -13.86 -39.33 1.72
C SER A 185 -13.47 -38.29 0.66
N ALA A 186 -12.31 -37.66 0.78
CA ALA A 186 -11.83 -36.69 -0.20
C ALA A 186 -11.52 -37.32 -1.56
N GLN A 187 -11.04 -38.58 -1.57
CA GLN A 187 -10.77 -39.34 -2.79
C GLN A 187 -12.06 -39.62 -3.58
N LYS A 188 -13.16 -39.94 -2.89
CA LYS A 188 -14.49 -40.17 -3.52
C LYS A 188 -15.06 -38.91 -4.18
N GLU A 189 -14.63 -37.73 -3.77
CA GLU A 189 -15.04 -36.46 -4.35
C GLU A 189 -14.16 -36.01 -5.53
N LEU A 190 -13.14 -36.79 -5.89
CA LEU A 190 -12.25 -36.45 -7.00
C LEU A 190 -12.97 -36.56 -8.36
N PRO A 191 -12.70 -35.64 -9.28
CA PRO A 191 -13.28 -35.64 -10.63
C PRO A 191 -12.59 -36.66 -11.55
N ASP A 192 -13.33 -37.21 -12.52
CA ASP A 192 -12.74 -38.04 -13.59
C ASP A 192 -12.02 -37.20 -14.68
N GLY A 193 -12.28 -35.89 -14.73
CA GLY A 193 -11.83 -34.96 -15.78
C GLY A 193 -10.69 -34.01 -15.39
N ASP A 194 -10.69 -32.80 -15.95
CA ASP A 194 -9.67 -31.76 -15.72
C ASP A 194 -9.63 -31.32 -14.24
N ILE A 195 -8.47 -31.52 -13.60
CA ILE A 195 -8.24 -31.19 -12.19
C ILE A 195 -8.27 -29.67 -11.92
N ILE A 196 -8.06 -28.83 -12.94
CA ILE A 196 -8.03 -27.37 -12.80
C ILE A 196 -9.44 -26.82 -12.62
N GLN A 197 -10.42 -27.34 -13.38
CA GLN A 197 -11.81 -26.94 -13.26
C GLN A 197 -12.41 -27.33 -11.91
N ASN A 198 -11.92 -28.43 -11.33
CA ASN A 198 -12.39 -29.01 -10.07
C ASN A 198 -11.34 -28.90 -8.94
N HIS A 199 -10.47 -27.89 -9.00
CA HIS A 199 -9.31 -27.74 -8.11
C HIS A 199 -9.66 -27.75 -6.61
N ILE A 200 -10.89 -27.42 -6.22
CA ILE A 200 -11.34 -27.44 -4.83
C ILE A 200 -11.32 -28.87 -4.26
N ALA A 201 -11.84 -29.85 -5.01
CA ALA A 201 -11.85 -31.25 -4.60
C ALA A 201 -10.43 -31.83 -4.56
N VAL A 202 -9.65 -31.54 -5.61
CA VAL A 202 -8.23 -31.93 -5.71
C VAL A 202 -7.43 -31.37 -4.54
N LYS A 203 -7.65 -30.09 -4.20
CA LYS A 203 -7.04 -29.45 -3.05
C LYS A 203 -7.43 -30.14 -1.75
N LYS A 204 -8.72 -30.41 -1.53
CA LYS A 204 -9.21 -31.10 -0.32
C LYS A 204 -8.50 -32.44 -0.12
N TYR A 205 -8.34 -33.21 -1.19
CA TYR A 205 -7.58 -34.46 -1.19
C TYR A 205 -6.11 -34.25 -0.83
N LEU A 206 -5.39 -33.34 -1.52
CA LEU A 206 -3.98 -33.08 -1.23
C LEU A 206 -3.74 -32.49 0.18
N ASP A 207 -4.64 -31.65 0.68
CA ASP A 207 -4.60 -31.10 2.05
C ASP A 207 -4.77 -32.22 3.09
N SER A 208 -5.67 -33.17 2.86
CA SER A 208 -5.88 -34.31 3.76
C SER A 208 -4.63 -35.18 3.89
N ILE A 209 -3.91 -35.40 2.78
CA ILE A 209 -2.62 -36.11 2.78
C ILE A 209 -1.53 -35.28 3.49
N GLN A 210 -1.44 -33.97 3.25
CA GLN A 210 -0.50 -33.12 3.98
C GLN A 210 -0.77 -33.09 5.48
N ASP A 211 -2.03 -33.18 5.88
CA ASP A 211 -2.40 -33.21 7.28
C ASP A 211 -1.97 -34.50 7.97
N LEU A 212 -2.11 -35.64 7.28
CA LEU A 212 -1.49 -36.91 7.68
C LEU A 212 0.03 -36.77 7.82
N ILE A 213 0.72 -36.23 6.82
CA ILE A 213 2.18 -36.03 6.85
C ILE A 213 2.60 -35.14 8.03
N ARG A 214 1.84 -34.08 8.35
CA ARG A 214 2.14 -33.21 9.50
C ARG A 214 2.12 -33.98 10.81
N PHE A 215 1.15 -34.86 10.99
CA PHE A 215 1.04 -35.72 12.16
C PHE A 215 2.15 -36.78 12.18
N LEU A 216 2.39 -37.47 11.06
CA LEU A 216 3.44 -38.48 10.94
C LEU A 216 4.84 -37.92 11.24
N LYS A 217 5.13 -36.68 10.83
CA LYS A 217 6.41 -36.00 11.10
C LYS A 217 6.73 -35.82 12.59
N LEU A 218 5.74 -35.94 13.48
CA LEU A 218 5.96 -35.95 14.93
C LEU A 218 6.77 -37.17 15.38
N PHE A 219 6.67 -38.28 14.63
CA PHE A 219 7.32 -39.56 14.90
C PHE A 219 8.65 -39.75 14.16
N ALA A 220 9.21 -38.72 13.52
CA ALA A 220 10.45 -38.87 12.77
C ALA A 220 11.66 -39.07 13.71
N ALA A 221 12.47 -40.11 13.42
CA ALA A 221 13.65 -40.49 14.20
C ALA A 221 14.76 -39.42 14.13
N PRO A 222 15.44 -39.14 15.26
CA PRO A 222 16.73 -38.48 15.26
C PRO A 222 17.88 -39.43 14.85
N GLU A 223 18.80 -38.96 14.01
CA GLU A 223 19.95 -39.74 13.46
C GLU A 223 20.87 -40.37 14.54
N SER A 224 20.86 -39.84 15.76
CA SER A 224 21.77 -40.23 16.84
C SER A 224 21.18 -41.20 17.87
N TYR A 225 19.95 -41.68 17.69
CA TYR A 225 19.24 -42.51 18.68
C TYR A 225 19.10 -43.96 18.20
N VAL A 226 19.11 -44.90 19.13
CA VAL A 226 18.76 -46.31 18.86
C VAL A 226 17.26 -46.37 18.57
N CYS A 227 16.90 -46.90 17.41
CA CYS A 227 15.53 -46.87 16.89
C CYS A 227 15.03 -48.29 16.58
N ASP A 228 13.72 -48.50 16.65
CA ASP A 228 13.07 -49.73 16.18
C ASP A 228 13.16 -49.80 14.65
N MET A 229 14.02 -50.66 14.13
CA MET A 229 14.31 -50.74 12.69
C MET A 229 13.09 -51.19 11.87
N GLU A 230 12.24 -52.05 12.43
CA GLU A 230 11.06 -52.56 11.73
C GLU A 230 10.01 -51.47 11.54
N PHE A 231 9.74 -50.70 12.60
CA PHE A 231 8.85 -49.55 12.56
C PHE A 231 9.38 -48.47 11.60
N TYR A 232 10.63 -48.06 11.75
CA TYR A 232 11.17 -46.94 10.98
C TYR A 232 11.41 -47.25 9.50
N ASN A 233 11.69 -48.50 9.13
CA ASN A 233 11.75 -48.88 7.70
C ASN A 233 10.38 -48.70 7.04
N GLN A 234 9.32 -49.22 7.64
CA GLN A 234 7.96 -49.08 7.11
C GLN A 234 7.49 -47.62 7.09
N TYR A 235 7.81 -46.86 8.15
CA TYR A 235 7.53 -45.43 8.23
C TYR A 235 8.27 -44.65 7.13
N ASN A 236 9.58 -44.87 6.95
CA ASN A 236 10.41 -44.11 6.02
C ASN A 236 10.01 -44.37 4.56
N GLU A 237 9.78 -45.63 4.18
CA GLU A 237 9.29 -45.98 2.82
C GLU A 237 7.94 -45.31 2.52
N SER A 238 7.03 -45.33 3.48
CA SER A 238 5.72 -44.69 3.34
C SER A 238 5.84 -43.16 3.25
N MET A 239 6.73 -42.57 4.05
CA MET A 239 7.00 -41.14 4.06
C MET A 239 7.68 -40.65 2.79
N GLU A 240 8.54 -41.45 2.17
CA GLU A 240 9.18 -41.12 0.88
C GLU A 240 8.12 -40.87 -0.20
N VAL A 241 7.15 -41.77 -0.34
CA VAL A 241 6.03 -41.64 -1.28
C VAL A 241 5.13 -40.45 -0.90
N LEU A 242 4.75 -40.34 0.38
CA LEU A 242 3.86 -39.27 0.85
C LEU A 242 4.47 -37.87 0.64
N ASN A 243 5.78 -37.71 0.85
CA ASN A 243 6.43 -36.40 0.73
C ASN A 243 6.35 -35.80 -0.69
N ASN A 244 6.18 -36.62 -1.74
CA ASN A 244 5.98 -36.16 -3.12
C ASN A 244 4.75 -35.25 -3.28
N VAL A 245 3.76 -35.36 -2.39
CA VAL A 245 2.56 -34.51 -2.39
C VAL A 245 2.90 -33.02 -2.26
N THR A 246 4.01 -32.69 -1.59
CA THR A 246 4.37 -31.29 -1.29
C THR A 246 4.75 -30.54 -2.56
N ASP A 247 5.53 -31.18 -3.45
CA ASP A 247 5.94 -30.58 -4.72
C ASP A 247 4.73 -30.47 -5.67
N LEU A 248 3.98 -31.56 -5.82
CA LEU A 248 2.74 -31.61 -6.61
C LEU A 248 1.73 -30.53 -6.19
N PHE A 249 1.49 -30.40 -4.88
CA PHE A 249 0.62 -29.37 -4.30
C PHE A 249 1.07 -27.95 -4.67
N ASN A 250 2.38 -27.67 -4.59
CA ASN A 250 2.90 -26.35 -4.93
C ASN A 250 2.76 -26.07 -6.43
N LYS A 251 3.06 -27.05 -7.30
CA LYS A 251 2.93 -26.92 -8.75
C LYS A 251 1.49 -26.71 -9.20
N ILE A 252 0.54 -27.51 -8.71
CA ILE A 252 -0.89 -27.37 -9.01
C ILE A 252 -1.41 -26.00 -8.52
N ARG A 253 -1.11 -25.62 -7.27
CA ARG A 253 -1.49 -24.29 -6.74
C ARG A 253 -0.98 -23.16 -7.62
N ASN A 254 0.27 -23.23 -8.09
CA ASN A 254 0.87 -22.17 -8.89
C ASN A 254 0.20 -22.03 -10.27
N LEU A 255 -0.32 -23.12 -10.84
CA LEU A 255 -1.08 -23.09 -12.10
C LEU A 255 -2.51 -22.55 -11.88
N VAL A 256 -3.25 -23.09 -10.92
CA VAL A 256 -4.66 -22.73 -10.65
C VAL A 256 -4.83 -21.27 -10.22
N THR A 257 -3.85 -20.70 -9.52
CA THR A 257 -3.95 -19.33 -8.96
C THR A 257 -3.62 -18.21 -9.96
N GLN A 258 -3.32 -18.54 -11.22
CA GLN A 258 -3.05 -17.54 -12.26
C GLN A 258 -4.32 -16.74 -12.62
N LYS A 259 -4.13 -15.52 -13.16
CA LYS A 259 -5.27 -14.69 -13.57
C LYS A 259 -5.90 -15.24 -14.85
N PRO A 260 -7.23 -15.16 -15.01
CA PRO A 260 -7.93 -15.66 -16.20
C PRO A 260 -7.76 -14.76 -17.44
N TYR A 261 -7.05 -13.62 -17.32
CA TYR A 261 -6.78 -12.72 -18.44
C TYR A 261 -5.34 -12.23 -18.39
N SER A 262 -4.78 -11.95 -19.58
CA SER A 262 -3.44 -11.38 -19.71
C SER A 262 -3.50 -9.87 -19.96
N THR A 263 -2.54 -9.16 -19.38
CA THR A 263 -2.28 -7.75 -19.68
C THR A 263 -1.03 -7.56 -20.53
N ASP A 264 -0.36 -8.65 -20.90
CA ASP A 264 0.89 -8.63 -21.63
C ASP A 264 0.64 -8.16 -23.06
N LYS A 265 1.47 -7.23 -23.50
CA LYS A 265 1.32 -6.55 -24.78
C LYS A 265 2.67 -6.44 -25.46
N LEU A 266 2.66 -6.54 -26.79
CA LEU A 266 3.84 -6.46 -27.63
C LEU A 266 3.96 -5.03 -28.17
N LYS A 267 5.16 -4.44 -28.11
CA LYS A 267 5.43 -3.15 -28.75
C LYS A 267 5.45 -3.33 -30.26
N LEU A 268 4.73 -2.48 -30.99
CA LEU A 268 4.69 -2.46 -32.44
C LEU A 268 5.68 -1.43 -32.98
N THR A 269 6.43 -1.82 -34.02
CA THR A 269 7.42 -0.95 -34.68
C THR A 269 7.13 -0.73 -36.16
N PHE A 270 6.28 -1.53 -36.80
CA PHE A 270 5.96 -1.42 -38.24
C PHE A 270 7.21 -1.34 -39.14
N ASN A 271 8.30 -2.02 -38.75
CA ASN A 271 9.61 -1.95 -39.39
C ASN A 271 10.28 -0.57 -39.40
N PHE A 272 9.81 0.37 -38.58
CA PHE A 272 10.48 1.63 -38.30
C PHE A 272 11.27 1.52 -36.99
N PRO A 273 12.62 1.63 -37.01
CA PRO A 273 13.42 1.66 -35.79
C PRO A 273 13.10 2.85 -34.86
N THR A 274 12.55 3.93 -35.43
CA THR A 274 12.23 5.20 -34.77
C THR A 274 10.73 5.53 -34.85
N LEU A 275 9.87 4.51 -34.95
CA LEU A 275 8.42 4.71 -35.03
C LEU A 275 7.94 5.64 -33.91
N ALA A 276 7.25 6.72 -34.29
CA ALA A 276 6.67 7.70 -33.37
C ALA A 276 7.68 8.32 -32.38
N ALA A 277 8.98 8.32 -32.71
CA ALA A 277 10.02 8.95 -31.89
C ALA A 277 9.84 10.48 -31.76
N GLY A 278 9.14 11.10 -32.71
CA GLY A 278 8.80 12.53 -32.69
C GLY A 278 7.83 12.89 -33.81
N TRP A 279 7.24 14.07 -33.70
CA TRP A 279 6.17 14.54 -34.59
C TRP A 279 6.61 15.66 -35.55
N ASP A 280 7.89 16.06 -35.53
CA ASP A 280 8.39 17.14 -36.39
C ASP A 280 8.19 16.81 -37.87
N GLU A 281 7.61 17.76 -38.62
CA GLU A 281 7.34 17.56 -40.05
C GLU A 281 8.57 17.11 -40.85
N ASN A 282 9.79 17.55 -40.48
CA ASN A 282 11.01 17.16 -41.17
C ASN A 282 11.43 15.70 -40.88
N ARG A 283 10.79 15.05 -39.90
CA ARG A 283 11.08 13.69 -39.44
C ARG A 283 9.92 12.73 -39.64
N ASN A 284 8.74 13.18 -40.10
CA ASN A 284 7.55 12.32 -40.29
C ASN A 284 7.83 11.08 -41.15
N LEU A 285 8.61 11.20 -42.24
CA LEU A 285 9.01 10.06 -43.10
C LEU A 285 9.97 9.07 -42.41
N ALA A 286 10.79 9.56 -41.48
CA ALA A 286 11.73 8.74 -40.72
C ALA A 286 11.01 8.02 -39.56
N ASN A 287 10.09 8.72 -38.90
CA ASN A 287 9.33 8.22 -37.75
C ASN A 287 8.04 7.51 -38.16
N GLY A 288 7.70 7.50 -39.45
CA GLY A 288 6.60 6.74 -40.05
C GLY A 288 5.20 7.08 -39.55
N THR A 289 4.99 8.27 -38.96
CA THR A 289 3.73 8.60 -38.26
C THR A 289 3.22 9.99 -38.61
N MET A 290 1.89 10.14 -38.61
CA MET A 290 1.16 11.39 -38.82
C MET A 290 -0.09 11.42 -37.95
N LEU A 291 -0.55 12.61 -37.59
CA LEU A 291 -1.80 12.81 -36.86
C LEU A 291 -2.82 13.52 -37.74
N PHE A 292 -4.07 13.09 -37.66
CA PHE A 292 -5.19 13.68 -38.39
C PHE A 292 -6.35 13.97 -37.45
N GLN A 293 -7.16 14.95 -37.83
CA GLN A 293 -8.42 15.30 -37.19
C GLN A 293 -9.56 15.27 -38.22
N LYS A 294 -10.71 14.71 -37.85
CA LYS A 294 -11.95 14.75 -38.64
C LYS A 294 -13.11 15.04 -37.69
N GLY A 295 -13.70 16.23 -37.79
CA GLY A 295 -14.66 16.71 -36.79
C GLY A 295 -14.03 16.76 -35.39
N ASP A 296 -14.67 16.10 -34.43
CA ASP A 296 -14.18 15.98 -33.04
C ASP A 296 -13.26 14.76 -32.81
N ASP A 297 -13.06 13.92 -33.84
CA ASP A 297 -12.25 12.71 -33.77
C ASP A 297 -10.80 12.93 -34.20
N TYR A 298 -9.91 12.11 -33.64
CA TYR A 298 -8.48 12.13 -33.91
C TYR A 298 -8.02 10.76 -34.40
N TYR A 299 -7.04 10.76 -35.30
CA TYR A 299 -6.54 9.56 -35.95
C TYR A 299 -5.01 9.57 -35.98
N LEU A 300 -4.43 8.40 -35.77
CA LEU A 300 -3.01 8.12 -35.95
C LEU A 300 -2.83 7.40 -37.29
N GLY A 301 -2.12 8.03 -38.20
CA GLY A 301 -1.65 7.41 -39.43
C GLY A 301 -0.25 6.84 -39.25
N ILE A 302 -0.05 5.62 -39.73
CA ILE A 302 1.26 4.96 -39.80
C ILE A 302 1.54 4.68 -41.27
N MET A 303 2.64 5.21 -41.77
CA MET A 303 3.05 4.98 -43.16
C MET A 303 3.54 3.54 -43.32
N ASN A 304 3.43 2.98 -44.51
CA ASN A 304 4.18 1.79 -44.85
C ASN A 304 5.67 2.14 -45.01
N ASN A 305 6.59 1.36 -44.44
CA ASN A 305 8.02 1.67 -44.51
C ASN A 305 8.60 1.47 -45.92
N THR A 306 8.01 0.59 -46.73
CA THR A 306 8.46 0.36 -48.11
C THR A 306 7.82 1.30 -49.11
N ASP A 307 6.53 1.60 -48.93
CA ASP A 307 5.77 2.49 -49.82
C ASP A 307 5.17 3.66 -49.04
N LYS A 308 6.00 4.69 -48.85
CA LYS A 308 5.67 5.82 -47.98
C LYS A 308 4.75 6.80 -48.70
N ILE A 309 3.57 7.00 -48.13
CA ILE A 309 2.69 8.11 -48.53
C ILE A 309 3.38 9.45 -48.29
N ILE A 310 3.30 10.35 -49.29
CA ILE A 310 3.82 11.71 -49.22
C ILE A 310 2.63 12.66 -49.29
N ILE A 311 2.51 13.51 -48.28
CA ILE A 311 1.45 14.53 -48.17
C ILE A 311 2.12 15.90 -48.32
N ASN A 312 1.72 16.65 -49.34
CA ASN A 312 2.26 17.95 -49.75
C ASN A 312 1.13 18.90 -50.16
N GLU A 313 1.45 20.14 -50.55
CA GLU A 313 0.44 21.16 -50.90
C GLU A 313 -0.48 20.74 -52.06
N ASP A 314 0.00 19.89 -52.97
CA ASP A 314 -0.76 19.36 -54.12
C ASP A 314 -1.68 18.19 -53.78
N THR A 315 -1.67 17.72 -52.53
CA THR A 315 -2.48 16.56 -52.11
C THR A 315 -3.99 16.88 -52.25
N PRO A 316 -4.80 15.99 -52.87
CA PRO A 316 -6.20 16.29 -53.17
C PRO A 316 -7.02 16.68 -51.92
N CYS A 317 -7.75 17.80 -52.02
CA CYS A 317 -8.67 18.30 -51.01
C CYS A 317 -10.03 18.61 -51.64
N ASP A 318 -11.12 18.16 -51.02
CA ASP A 318 -12.47 18.42 -51.51
C ASP A 318 -12.96 19.77 -50.97
N LYS A 319 -13.56 20.63 -51.82
CA LYS A 319 -14.06 21.95 -51.38
C LYS A 319 -15.34 21.85 -50.54
N GLU A 320 -16.19 20.86 -50.85
CA GLU A 320 -17.50 20.65 -50.21
C GLU A 320 -17.65 19.23 -49.61
N GLY A 321 -16.62 18.39 -49.70
CA GLY A 321 -16.62 17.01 -49.22
C GLY A 321 -16.08 16.83 -47.80
N GLU A 322 -16.20 15.61 -47.28
CA GLU A 322 -15.60 15.22 -46.01
C GLU A 322 -14.07 15.16 -46.15
N ASN A 323 -13.38 15.93 -45.31
CA ASN A 323 -11.92 16.02 -45.32
C ASN A 323 -11.34 15.66 -43.96
N TYR A 324 -10.20 14.99 -43.98
CA TYR A 324 -9.29 14.94 -42.83
C TYR A 324 -8.46 16.22 -42.81
N THR A 325 -8.09 16.67 -41.61
CA THR A 325 -7.11 17.75 -41.42
C THR A 325 -5.86 17.15 -40.79
N LYS A 326 -4.74 17.17 -41.52
CA LYS A 326 -3.43 16.79 -40.98
C LYS A 326 -2.99 17.82 -39.95
N ILE A 327 -2.53 17.33 -38.80
CA ILE A 327 -1.98 18.13 -37.72
C ILE A 327 -0.52 18.44 -38.05
N PHE A 328 -0.21 19.72 -38.16
CA PHE A 328 1.15 20.22 -38.35
C PHE A 328 1.83 20.34 -37.00
N TYR A 329 3.04 19.81 -36.89
CA TYR A 329 3.84 19.88 -35.67
C TYR A 329 5.27 20.34 -35.99
N LYS A 330 5.74 21.34 -35.25
CA LYS A 330 7.12 21.82 -35.31
C LYS A 330 7.65 22.12 -33.91
N CYS A 331 8.83 21.61 -33.57
CA CYS A 331 9.42 21.82 -32.25
C CYS A 331 10.95 21.85 -32.29
N VAL A 332 11.56 22.74 -31.51
CA VAL A 332 12.97 22.63 -31.11
C VAL A 332 13.00 21.96 -29.73
N SER A 333 13.54 20.74 -29.66
CA SER A 333 13.36 19.87 -28.48
C SER A 333 14.14 20.34 -27.26
N ASP A 334 15.39 20.76 -27.43
CA ASP A 334 16.21 21.34 -26.36
C ASP A 334 17.12 22.45 -26.91
N PRO A 335 16.71 23.72 -26.80
CA PRO A 335 17.54 24.86 -27.21
C PRO A 335 18.96 24.83 -26.64
N THR A 336 19.15 24.32 -25.42
CA THR A 336 20.44 24.37 -24.71
C THR A 336 21.50 23.48 -25.37
N GLN A 337 21.10 22.33 -25.90
CA GLN A 337 22.00 21.38 -26.57
C GLN A 337 21.97 21.55 -28.09
N GLN A 338 20.78 21.80 -28.63
CA GLN A 338 20.54 21.79 -30.06
C GLN A 338 21.19 22.99 -30.76
N LEU A 339 21.16 24.19 -30.16
CA LEU A 339 21.80 25.37 -30.74
C LEU A 339 23.31 25.20 -30.87
N ALA A 340 23.95 24.71 -29.81
CA ALA A 340 25.39 24.45 -29.82
C ALA A 340 25.75 23.37 -30.86
N HIS A 341 25.00 22.28 -30.92
CA HIS A 341 25.25 21.20 -31.89
C HIS A 341 25.02 21.64 -33.34
N MET A 342 24.03 22.47 -33.60
CA MET A 342 23.68 22.92 -34.96
C MET A 342 24.57 24.06 -35.46
N PHE A 343 24.96 24.98 -34.58
CA PHE A 343 25.59 26.24 -34.97
C PHE A 343 27.06 26.37 -34.57
N LEU A 344 27.62 25.44 -33.78
CA LEU A 344 29.05 25.42 -33.45
C LEU A 344 29.74 24.21 -34.08
N PRO A 345 30.97 24.37 -34.61
CA PRO A 345 31.73 23.27 -35.21
C PRO A 345 32.18 22.23 -34.16
N HIS A 346 32.14 20.95 -34.57
CA HIS A 346 32.53 19.80 -33.73
C HIS A 346 34.01 19.86 -33.33
N LYS A 347 34.35 19.43 -32.09
CA LYS A 347 35.72 19.49 -31.52
C LYS A 347 36.79 18.85 -32.41
N ALA A 348 36.46 17.73 -33.06
CA ALA A 348 37.38 16.96 -33.91
C ALA A 348 37.75 17.63 -35.24
N ASN A 349 36.99 18.63 -35.69
CA ASN A 349 37.20 19.27 -36.99
C ASN A 349 37.79 20.68 -36.87
N ARG A 350 38.14 21.16 -35.66
CA ARG A 350 38.48 22.58 -35.43
C ARG A 350 39.77 23.06 -36.10
N GLU A 351 40.72 22.16 -36.39
CA GLU A 351 42.02 22.53 -37.00
C GLU A 351 41.97 22.55 -38.54
N ASP A 352 41.08 21.78 -39.16
CA ASP A 352 40.95 21.63 -40.64
C ASP A 352 39.60 22.14 -41.20
N TYR A 353 38.76 22.80 -40.38
CA TYR A 353 37.48 23.30 -40.86
C TYR A 353 37.66 24.51 -41.79
N ASP A 354 37.48 24.29 -43.08
CA ASP A 354 37.45 25.36 -44.08
C ASP A 354 36.18 26.22 -43.91
N PHE A 355 36.34 27.33 -43.19
CA PHE A 355 35.29 28.31 -42.91
C PHE A 355 34.68 28.94 -44.19
N SER A 356 35.31 28.79 -45.36
CA SER A 356 34.80 29.30 -46.65
C SER A 356 33.75 28.39 -47.32
N LYS A 357 33.61 27.13 -46.86
CA LYS A 357 32.65 26.14 -47.39
C LYS A 357 31.37 26.00 -46.57
N SER A 358 31.23 26.79 -45.50
CA SER A 358 30.03 26.86 -44.69
C SER A 358 28.91 27.59 -45.43
N ARG A 359 27.66 27.13 -45.29
CA ARG A 359 26.47 27.77 -45.87
C ARG A 359 26.11 29.14 -45.25
N TYR A 360 26.92 29.66 -44.32
CA TYR A 360 26.62 30.88 -43.55
C TYR A 360 27.80 31.87 -43.47
N PRO A 361 27.53 33.20 -43.52
CA PRO A 361 28.53 34.23 -43.90
C PRO A 361 29.50 34.71 -42.80
N LYS A 362 29.29 34.42 -41.51
CA LYS A 362 30.22 34.76 -40.42
C LYS A 362 30.41 33.55 -39.50
N ASN A 363 31.65 33.08 -39.33
CA ASN A 363 31.97 31.98 -38.43
C ASN A 363 32.56 32.51 -37.11
N PRO A 364 32.32 31.83 -35.98
CA PRO A 364 32.89 32.22 -34.71
C PRO A 364 34.42 32.07 -34.75
N THR A 365 35.14 33.00 -34.12
CA THR A 365 36.60 32.95 -34.04
C THR A 365 37.07 31.76 -33.19
N ASN A 366 38.32 31.31 -33.38
CA ASN A 366 38.91 30.28 -32.52
C ASN A 366 38.90 30.68 -31.03
N LYS A 367 39.05 31.98 -30.74
CA LYS A 367 38.92 32.54 -29.40
C LYS A 367 37.50 32.35 -28.86
N PHE A 368 36.47 32.72 -29.62
CA PHE A 368 35.06 32.53 -29.23
C PHE A 368 34.75 31.06 -28.92
N LEU A 369 35.20 30.14 -29.79
CA LEU A 369 34.97 28.70 -29.59
C LEU A 369 35.67 28.14 -28.35
N ARG A 370 36.89 28.61 -28.08
CA ARG A 370 37.63 28.27 -26.87
C ARG A 370 36.89 28.75 -25.63
N ASP A 371 36.54 30.04 -25.59
CA ASP A 371 35.87 30.69 -24.47
C ASP A 371 34.48 30.05 -24.19
N TYR A 372 33.74 29.68 -25.25
CA TYR A 372 32.50 28.92 -25.11
C TYR A 372 32.74 27.53 -24.52
N THR A 373 33.76 26.80 -25.00
CA THR A 373 34.08 25.44 -24.54
C THR A 373 34.54 25.42 -23.08
N GLU A 374 35.29 26.44 -22.65
CA GLU A 374 35.73 26.64 -21.27
C GLU A 374 34.58 27.10 -20.35
N GLY A 375 33.42 27.44 -20.92
CA GLY A 375 32.23 27.83 -20.17
C GLY A 375 32.24 29.29 -19.69
N ARG A 376 33.02 30.16 -20.35
CA ARG A 376 33.19 31.58 -19.96
C ARG A 376 31.86 32.34 -19.91
N TYR A 377 30.91 32.00 -20.79
CA TYR A 377 29.56 32.61 -20.83
C TYR A 377 28.75 32.42 -19.53
N LYS A 378 29.20 31.55 -18.61
CA LYS A 378 28.56 31.36 -17.30
C LYS A 378 29.01 32.37 -16.25
N VAL A 379 30.14 33.02 -16.46
CA VAL A 379 30.81 33.90 -15.48
C VAL A 379 31.07 35.30 -16.04
N ASP A 380 31.09 35.45 -17.36
CA ASP A 380 31.31 36.70 -18.07
C ASP A 380 30.03 37.07 -18.83
N LEU A 381 29.37 38.14 -18.38
CA LEU A 381 28.09 38.58 -18.93
C LEU A 381 28.23 39.18 -20.33
N GLU A 382 29.33 39.89 -20.60
CA GLU A 382 29.60 40.49 -21.92
C GLU A 382 29.78 39.37 -22.95
N PHE A 383 30.60 38.36 -22.63
CA PHE A 383 30.74 37.20 -23.51
C PHE A 383 29.45 36.36 -23.59
N CYS A 384 28.63 36.32 -22.54
CA CYS A 384 27.30 35.70 -22.61
C CYS A 384 26.40 36.40 -23.64
N HIS A 385 26.40 37.74 -23.66
CA HIS A 385 25.66 38.53 -24.65
C HIS A 385 26.18 38.29 -26.07
N GLU A 386 27.49 38.24 -26.28
CA GLU A 386 28.08 37.86 -27.58
C GLU A 386 27.58 36.49 -28.07
N VAL A 387 27.49 35.50 -27.17
CA VAL A 387 26.99 34.17 -27.51
C VAL A 387 25.50 34.18 -27.86
N ILE A 388 24.70 34.98 -27.14
CA ILE A 388 23.27 35.12 -27.42
C ILE A 388 23.05 35.78 -28.79
N ASP A 389 23.76 36.85 -29.10
CA ASP A 389 23.66 37.54 -30.40
C ASP A 389 24.07 36.63 -31.55
N TYR A 390 25.14 35.84 -31.37
CA TYR A 390 25.53 34.82 -32.33
C TYR A 390 24.39 33.82 -32.59
N PHE A 391 23.75 33.29 -31.53
CA PHE A 391 22.64 32.36 -31.70
C PHE A 391 21.41 33.01 -32.33
N LYS A 392 21.05 34.24 -31.95
CA LYS A 392 19.94 34.99 -32.57
C LYS A 392 20.15 35.14 -34.08
N GLU A 393 21.34 35.60 -34.51
CA GLU A 393 21.67 35.74 -35.93
C GLU A 393 21.51 34.39 -36.67
N ARG A 394 21.97 33.29 -36.08
CA ARG A 394 21.85 31.95 -36.67
C ARG A 394 20.41 31.46 -36.74
N ILE A 395 19.62 31.70 -35.71
CA ILE A 395 18.20 31.32 -35.63
C ILE A 395 17.39 32.01 -36.75
N PHE A 396 17.57 33.32 -36.93
CA PHE A 396 16.83 34.08 -37.96
C PHE A 396 17.19 33.70 -39.39
N ASN A 397 18.38 33.13 -39.61
CA ASN A 397 18.84 32.69 -40.92
C ASN A 397 18.65 31.17 -41.16
N TYR A 398 18.07 30.43 -40.22
CA TYR A 398 17.93 28.97 -40.34
C TYR A 398 16.68 28.57 -41.14
N PRO A 399 16.83 27.83 -42.26
CA PRO A 399 15.70 27.43 -43.10
C PRO A 399 14.67 26.57 -42.36
N GLY A 400 13.40 26.93 -42.49
CA GLY A 400 12.26 26.21 -41.89
C GLY A 400 11.94 26.61 -40.45
N TRP A 401 12.69 27.55 -39.85
CA TRP A 401 12.38 28.14 -38.53
C TRP A 401 11.62 29.47 -38.62
N GLU A 402 11.38 29.96 -39.83
CA GLU A 402 10.56 31.17 -40.08
C GLU A 402 9.14 31.00 -39.54
N VAL A 403 8.64 29.75 -39.52
CA VAL A 403 7.33 29.37 -39.00
C VAL A 403 7.14 29.74 -37.52
N PHE A 404 8.22 29.77 -36.73
CA PHE A 404 8.15 30.12 -35.30
C PHE A 404 7.96 31.61 -35.05
N ASN A 405 8.32 32.46 -36.01
CA ASN A 405 8.21 33.92 -35.89
C ASN A 405 8.82 34.45 -34.56
N PHE A 406 10.07 34.09 -34.28
CA PHE A 406 10.75 34.41 -33.03
C PHE A 406 10.79 35.92 -32.76
N LYS A 407 10.44 36.31 -31.53
CA LYS A 407 10.53 37.67 -30.98
C LYS A 407 11.33 37.61 -29.69
N PHE A 408 12.64 37.80 -29.81
CA PHE A 408 13.53 37.79 -28.65
C PHE A 408 13.60 39.16 -27.97
N SER A 409 13.72 39.15 -26.65
CA SER A 409 14.03 40.33 -25.85
C SER A 409 15.38 40.94 -26.21
N ASP A 410 15.62 42.20 -25.86
CA ASP A 410 16.91 42.84 -26.08
C ASP A 410 18.03 42.08 -25.34
N THR A 411 19.18 41.90 -25.99
CA THR A 411 20.26 41.05 -25.45
C THR A 411 20.77 41.56 -24.11
N ALA A 412 20.81 42.89 -23.92
CA ALA A 412 21.21 43.52 -22.67
C ALA A 412 20.29 43.17 -21.48
N SER A 413 19.06 42.72 -21.73
CA SER A 413 18.11 42.34 -20.68
C SER A 413 18.36 40.96 -20.07
N TYR A 414 19.17 40.11 -20.73
CA TYR A 414 19.47 38.78 -20.20
C TYR A 414 20.58 38.83 -19.16
N GLU A 415 20.30 38.29 -17.97
CA GLU A 415 21.28 38.11 -16.89
C GLU A 415 22.08 36.80 -17.06
N SER A 416 21.58 35.89 -17.90
CA SER A 416 22.24 34.61 -18.20
C SER A 416 21.74 34.00 -19.50
N ILE A 417 22.55 33.13 -20.09
CA ILE A 417 22.17 32.36 -21.30
C ILE A 417 20.92 31.48 -21.07
N SER A 418 20.66 31.07 -19.82
CA SER A 418 19.47 30.27 -19.48
C SER A 418 18.16 31.03 -19.69
N GLN A 419 18.14 32.35 -19.50
CA GLN A 419 16.95 33.17 -19.77
C GLN A 419 16.63 33.22 -21.27
N PHE A 420 17.67 33.37 -22.11
CA PHE A 420 17.53 33.29 -23.57
C PHE A 420 17.01 31.92 -24.03
N TYR A 421 17.56 30.82 -23.51
CA TYR A 421 17.10 29.47 -23.85
C TYR A 421 15.65 29.21 -23.43
N GLU A 422 15.21 29.79 -22.31
CA GLU A 422 13.82 29.67 -21.84
C GLU A 422 12.86 30.45 -22.73
N GLU A 423 13.20 31.68 -23.11
CA GLU A 423 12.39 32.47 -24.06
C GLU A 423 12.30 31.79 -25.42
N MET A 424 13.40 31.19 -25.92
CA MET A 424 13.36 30.40 -27.15
C MET A 424 12.41 29.20 -27.01
N ARG A 425 12.51 28.44 -25.92
CA ARG A 425 11.65 27.26 -25.66
C ARG A 425 10.17 27.61 -25.72
N GLN A 426 9.78 28.78 -25.18
CA GLN A 426 8.39 29.25 -25.17
C GLN A 426 7.83 29.51 -26.57
N GLN A 427 8.70 29.82 -27.54
CA GLN A 427 8.35 30.21 -28.91
C GLN A 427 8.60 29.09 -29.92
N SER A 428 9.43 28.10 -29.59
CA SER A 428 9.88 27.05 -30.51
C SER A 428 8.99 25.81 -30.54
N TYR A 429 7.67 25.97 -30.36
CA TYR A 429 6.69 24.87 -30.38
C TYR A 429 5.36 25.30 -31.01
N ILE A 430 4.99 24.61 -32.10
CA ILE A 430 3.74 24.80 -32.85
C ILE A 430 3.08 23.44 -33.03
N ILE A 431 1.78 23.38 -32.71
CA ILE A 431 0.90 22.27 -33.05
C ILE A 431 -0.46 22.85 -33.48
N GLU A 432 -0.89 22.57 -34.70
CA GLU A 432 -2.19 23.06 -35.19
C GLU A 432 -2.71 22.24 -36.37
N PRO A 433 -4.04 22.09 -36.53
CA PRO A 433 -4.62 21.52 -37.75
C PRO A 433 -4.40 22.48 -38.93
N ARG A 434 -3.65 22.06 -39.96
CA ARG A 434 -3.19 22.99 -41.03
C ARG A 434 -3.61 22.58 -42.43
N GLN A 435 -3.52 21.30 -42.77
CA GLN A 435 -3.68 20.85 -44.16
C GLN A 435 -4.92 19.94 -44.29
N LYS A 436 -5.88 20.36 -45.11
CA LYS A 436 -7.06 19.55 -45.45
C LYS A 436 -6.73 18.54 -46.56
N ILE A 437 -7.28 17.34 -46.43
CA ILE A 437 -7.03 16.20 -47.32
C ILE A 437 -8.37 15.49 -47.54
N SER A 438 -8.70 15.20 -48.79
CA SER A 438 -9.92 14.47 -49.16
C SER A 438 -9.96 13.11 -48.48
N GLU A 439 -11.12 12.74 -47.96
CA GLU A 439 -11.34 11.41 -47.39
C GLU A 439 -11.12 10.31 -48.43
N LYS A 440 -11.49 10.57 -49.69
CA LYS A 440 -11.28 9.63 -50.79
C LYS A 440 -9.80 9.25 -50.93
N TYR A 441 -8.90 10.23 -50.91
CA TYR A 441 -7.46 9.98 -51.03
C TYR A 441 -6.89 9.19 -49.83
N ILE A 442 -7.37 9.48 -48.62
CA ILE A 442 -6.97 8.73 -47.42
C ILE A 442 -7.45 7.28 -47.52
N ASN A 443 -8.70 7.04 -47.93
CA ASN A 443 -9.24 5.69 -48.08
C ASN A 443 -8.52 4.91 -49.18
N GLU A 444 -8.23 5.52 -50.33
CA GLU A 444 -7.40 4.92 -51.39
C GLU A 444 -6.01 4.54 -50.86
N SER A 445 -5.40 5.37 -50.00
CA SER A 445 -4.10 5.07 -49.39
C SER A 445 -4.15 3.91 -48.40
N ILE A 446 -5.28 3.74 -47.70
CA ILE A 446 -5.53 2.59 -46.82
C ILE A 446 -5.69 1.32 -47.64
N ASP A 447 -6.51 1.36 -48.70
CA ASP A 447 -6.78 0.23 -49.59
C ASP A 447 -5.51 -0.23 -50.32
N ASN A 448 -4.67 0.72 -50.74
CA ASN A 448 -3.36 0.44 -51.36
C ASN A 448 -2.30 -0.02 -50.34
N GLY A 449 -2.59 0.03 -49.04
CA GLY A 449 -1.65 -0.39 -47.98
C GLY A 449 -0.46 0.55 -47.77
N THR A 450 -0.52 1.79 -48.26
CA THR A 450 0.52 2.82 -48.06
C THR A 450 0.33 3.56 -46.73
N LEU A 451 -0.87 3.50 -46.16
CA LEU A 451 -1.23 4.12 -44.88
C LEU A 451 -2.08 3.17 -44.02
N TYR A 452 -1.67 2.92 -42.79
CA TYR A 452 -2.52 2.32 -41.76
C TYR A 452 -3.13 3.43 -40.89
N LEU A 453 -4.45 3.51 -40.82
CA LEU A 453 -5.14 4.56 -40.06
C LEU A 453 -5.85 3.99 -38.83
N PHE A 454 -5.56 4.53 -37.65
CA PHE A 454 -6.16 4.13 -36.38
C PHE A 454 -6.91 5.31 -35.77
N ARG A 455 -8.20 5.15 -35.47
CA ARG A 455 -8.94 6.14 -34.66
C ARG A 455 -8.43 6.10 -33.22
N ILE A 456 -7.98 7.25 -32.70
CA ILE A 456 -7.58 7.40 -31.31
C ILE A 456 -8.85 7.47 -30.47
N TYR A 457 -9.09 6.44 -29.66
CA TYR A 457 -10.39 6.25 -29.03
C TYR A 457 -10.31 5.97 -27.53
N ASN A 458 -11.24 6.59 -26.79
CA ASN A 458 -11.65 6.16 -25.47
C ASN A 458 -13.19 6.32 -25.36
N LYS A 459 -13.79 5.86 -24.25
CA LYS A 459 -15.26 5.86 -24.09
C LYS A 459 -15.92 7.23 -24.26
N ASP A 460 -15.19 8.34 -24.08
CA ASP A 460 -15.74 9.70 -24.17
C ASP A 460 -15.97 10.12 -25.62
N PHE A 461 -15.38 9.43 -26.59
CA PHE A 461 -15.59 9.61 -28.04
C PHE A 461 -16.75 8.76 -28.58
N SER A 462 -17.47 8.04 -27.72
CA SER A 462 -18.69 7.34 -28.12
C SER A 462 -19.82 8.34 -28.34
N ASP A 463 -20.63 8.16 -29.38
CA ASP A 463 -21.83 8.97 -29.62
C ASP A 463 -22.85 8.89 -28.47
N SER A 464 -22.81 7.82 -27.67
CA SER A 464 -23.65 7.64 -26.47
C SER A 464 -23.06 8.25 -25.20
N SER A 465 -21.91 8.94 -25.28
CA SER A 465 -21.26 9.56 -24.14
C SER A 465 -21.95 10.85 -23.72
N THR A 466 -22.62 10.83 -22.56
CA THR A 466 -23.35 11.99 -22.01
C THR A 466 -22.72 12.57 -20.73
N GLY A 467 -21.70 11.90 -20.19
CA GLY A 467 -21.05 12.28 -18.95
C GLY A 467 -19.94 13.32 -19.13
N LEU A 468 -19.44 13.85 -18.01
CA LEU A 468 -18.24 14.68 -18.01
C LEU A 468 -17.04 13.89 -18.55
N LYS A 469 -16.32 14.48 -19.52
CA LYS A 469 -15.13 13.90 -20.12
C LYS A 469 -14.07 13.54 -19.07
N ASN A 470 -13.28 12.51 -19.33
CA ASN A 470 -12.11 12.16 -18.53
C ASN A 470 -11.09 13.29 -18.59
N LEU A 471 -10.30 13.45 -17.52
CA LEU A 471 -9.29 14.52 -17.46
C LEU A 471 -8.27 14.41 -18.61
N HIS A 472 -7.88 13.19 -18.97
CA HIS A 472 -6.95 12.96 -20.08
C HIS A 472 -7.57 13.30 -21.45
N THR A 473 -8.88 13.14 -21.62
CA THR A 473 -9.60 13.58 -22.82
C THR A 473 -9.58 15.11 -22.92
N LEU A 474 -9.73 15.81 -21.77
CA LEU A 474 -9.60 17.27 -21.73
C LEU A 474 -8.18 17.72 -22.08
N TYR A 475 -7.14 17.04 -21.57
CA TYR A 475 -5.75 17.32 -21.97
C TYR A 475 -5.53 17.09 -23.46
N TRP A 476 -6.07 16.00 -24.01
CA TRP A 476 -5.94 15.70 -25.43
C TRP A 476 -6.55 16.78 -26.31
N HIS A 477 -7.78 17.22 -26.02
CA HIS A 477 -8.39 18.34 -26.75
C HIS A 477 -7.59 19.64 -26.59
N ALA A 478 -7.14 19.93 -25.36
CA ALA A 478 -6.40 21.15 -25.07
C ALA A 478 -5.02 21.24 -25.76
N LEU A 479 -4.44 20.13 -26.24
CA LEU A 479 -3.19 20.14 -27.02
C LEU A 479 -3.34 20.87 -28.35
N PHE A 480 -4.51 20.78 -28.98
CA PHE A 480 -4.75 21.30 -30.34
C PHE A 480 -5.46 22.66 -30.32
N GLU A 481 -5.59 23.27 -29.14
CA GLU A 481 -6.14 24.61 -28.99
C GLU A 481 -5.07 25.69 -29.22
N PRO A 482 -5.45 26.83 -29.81
CA PRO A 482 -4.54 27.97 -29.93
C PRO A 482 -3.97 28.39 -28.58
N ASN A 483 -2.68 28.73 -28.53
CA ASN A 483 -1.98 29.18 -27.33
C ASN A 483 -1.98 28.18 -26.16
N THR A 484 -2.05 26.88 -26.45
CA THR A 484 -1.96 25.83 -25.42
C THR A 484 -0.70 25.96 -24.55
N SER A 485 -0.84 25.69 -23.25
CA SER A 485 0.25 25.53 -22.29
C SER A 485 0.82 24.11 -22.28
N LEU A 486 0.25 23.22 -23.09
CA LEU A 486 0.61 21.81 -23.19
C LEU A 486 1.51 21.58 -24.41
N GLN A 487 2.42 20.62 -24.30
CA GLN A 487 3.22 20.14 -25.42
C GLN A 487 2.97 18.65 -25.62
N LEU A 488 2.73 18.26 -26.87
CA LEU A 488 2.75 16.88 -27.32
C LEU A 488 4.21 16.45 -27.44
N ASN A 489 4.62 15.40 -26.73
CA ASN A 489 6.00 14.92 -26.80
C ASN A 489 6.14 13.80 -27.83
N GLY A 490 7.37 13.62 -28.32
CA GLY A 490 7.78 12.43 -29.07
C GLY A 490 7.83 11.17 -28.20
N GLU A 491 8.53 10.13 -28.66
CA GLU A 491 8.65 8.84 -27.97
C GLU A 491 7.29 8.18 -27.63
N ALA A 492 6.30 8.36 -28.50
CA ALA A 492 5.04 7.66 -28.35
C ALA A 492 5.22 6.16 -28.67
N GLU A 493 4.39 5.31 -28.08
CA GLU A 493 4.51 3.87 -28.22
C GLU A 493 3.18 3.23 -28.59
N LEU A 494 3.24 2.28 -29.53
CA LEU A 494 2.10 1.49 -29.95
C LEU A 494 2.26 0.06 -29.43
N PHE A 495 1.15 -0.52 -28.99
CA PHE A 495 1.14 -1.89 -28.51
C PHE A 495 -0.02 -2.69 -29.07
N TYR A 496 0.23 -3.96 -29.30
CA TYR A 496 -0.78 -4.97 -29.56
C TYR A 496 -0.98 -5.85 -28.33
N ARG A 497 -2.22 -6.11 -27.97
CA ARG A 497 -2.59 -7.08 -26.94
C ARG A 497 -3.62 -8.04 -27.52
N ALA A 498 -3.24 -9.31 -27.63
CA ALA A 498 -4.16 -10.37 -28.04
C ALA A 498 -5.32 -10.51 -27.03
N LYS A 499 -6.44 -11.06 -27.50
CA LYS A 499 -7.53 -11.51 -26.64
C LYS A 499 -7.02 -12.59 -25.68
N SER A 500 -7.62 -12.66 -24.51
CA SER A 500 -7.23 -13.63 -23.47
C SER A 500 -8.43 -14.25 -22.75
N ILE A 501 -9.65 -13.94 -23.17
CA ILE A 501 -10.89 -14.52 -22.62
C ILE A 501 -11.71 -15.00 -23.82
N ASP A 502 -11.87 -16.32 -23.96
CA ASP A 502 -12.69 -16.91 -25.00
C ASP A 502 -14.15 -17.07 -24.56
N ASP A 503 -14.39 -17.45 -23.30
CA ASP A 503 -15.72 -17.68 -22.73
C ASP A 503 -16.06 -16.65 -21.63
N PRO A 504 -16.53 -15.44 -21.98
CA PRO A 504 -16.87 -14.43 -21.00
C PRO A 504 -18.21 -14.69 -20.32
N VAL A 505 -18.38 -14.13 -19.12
CA VAL A 505 -19.70 -14.07 -18.46
C VAL A 505 -20.56 -13.00 -19.12
N ILE A 506 -21.74 -13.38 -19.61
CA ILE A 506 -22.66 -12.50 -20.35
C ILE A 506 -24.00 -12.41 -19.62
N HIS A 507 -24.43 -11.19 -19.30
CA HIS A 507 -25.84 -10.91 -18.97
C HIS A 507 -26.58 -10.62 -20.27
N LYS A 508 -27.45 -11.54 -20.69
CA LYS A 508 -28.20 -11.42 -21.95
C LYS A 508 -29.20 -10.28 -21.92
N LYS A 509 -29.46 -9.65 -23.07
CA LYS A 509 -30.55 -8.67 -23.22
C LYS A 509 -31.85 -9.23 -22.64
N GLY A 510 -32.52 -8.44 -21.80
CA GLY A 510 -33.74 -8.84 -21.09
C GLY A 510 -33.53 -9.55 -19.75
N SER A 511 -32.33 -10.08 -19.46
CA SER A 511 -32.02 -10.61 -18.13
C SER A 511 -32.11 -9.54 -17.04
N ILE A 512 -32.46 -9.94 -15.83
CA ILE A 512 -32.60 -9.04 -14.69
C ILE A 512 -31.22 -8.75 -14.10
N LEU A 513 -30.78 -7.50 -14.21
CA LEU A 513 -29.60 -6.99 -13.54
C LEU A 513 -29.95 -6.62 -12.10
N ILE A 514 -29.11 -7.06 -11.17
CA ILE A 514 -29.24 -6.77 -9.74
C ILE A 514 -28.21 -5.71 -9.38
N ASN A 515 -28.64 -4.63 -8.72
CA ASN A 515 -27.69 -3.69 -8.15
C ASN A 515 -26.95 -4.36 -6.99
N LYS A 516 -25.69 -4.01 -6.76
CA LYS A 516 -24.93 -4.56 -5.62
C LYS A 516 -25.36 -3.99 -4.28
N TYR A 517 -26.17 -2.94 -4.29
CA TYR A 517 -26.74 -2.32 -3.10
C TYR A 517 -28.26 -2.41 -3.16
N ASP A 518 -28.85 -2.64 -2.00
CA ASP A 518 -30.29 -2.61 -1.84
C ASP A 518 -30.82 -1.16 -1.75
N LYS A 519 -32.13 -1.00 -1.53
CA LYS A 519 -32.81 0.29 -1.36
C LYS A 519 -32.39 1.04 -0.10
N ASP A 520 -31.86 0.32 0.89
CA ASP A 520 -31.33 0.89 2.13
C ASP A 520 -29.84 1.28 1.98
N GLU A 521 -29.28 1.15 0.78
CA GLU A 521 -27.88 1.41 0.42
C GLU A 521 -26.87 0.47 1.08
N GLU A 522 -27.33 -0.69 1.56
CA GLU A 522 -26.49 -1.74 2.14
C GLU A 522 -25.94 -2.68 1.06
N LEU A 523 -24.68 -3.10 1.24
CA LEU A 523 -24.00 -3.97 0.28
C LEU A 523 -24.56 -5.40 0.37
N ILE A 524 -25.10 -5.89 -0.73
CA ILE A 524 -25.53 -7.28 -0.86
C ILE A 524 -24.29 -8.18 -0.90
N SER A 525 -24.23 -9.19 -0.03
CA SER A 525 -23.12 -10.14 0.00
C SER A 525 -22.99 -10.88 -1.34
N THR A 526 -21.80 -11.38 -1.67
CA THR A 526 -21.60 -12.07 -2.97
C THR A 526 -22.43 -13.36 -3.06
N GLU A 527 -22.58 -14.08 -1.96
CA GLU A 527 -23.42 -15.28 -1.88
C GLU A 527 -24.91 -14.95 -2.05
N GLU A 528 -25.37 -13.92 -1.36
CA GLU A 528 -26.76 -13.45 -1.46
C GLU A 528 -27.07 -12.98 -2.88
N TYR A 529 -26.17 -12.19 -3.48
CA TYR A 529 -26.25 -11.74 -4.86
C TYR A 529 -26.35 -12.90 -5.84
N GLN A 530 -25.55 -13.96 -5.65
CA GLN A 530 -25.59 -15.16 -6.49
C GLN A 530 -26.92 -15.90 -6.36
N LYS A 531 -27.45 -16.07 -5.15
CA LYS A 531 -28.75 -16.70 -4.91
C LYS A 531 -29.89 -15.91 -5.55
N ILE A 532 -29.91 -14.59 -5.37
CA ILE A 532 -30.91 -13.71 -6.00
C ILE A 532 -30.80 -13.79 -7.54
N ASN A 533 -29.58 -13.79 -8.09
CA ASN A 533 -29.38 -13.91 -9.53
C ASN A 533 -29.86 -15.26 -10.09
N GLN A 534 -29.63 -16.36 -9.37
CA GLN A 534 -30.14 -17.68 -9.73
C GLN A 534 -31.66 -17.74 -9.68
N HIS A 535 -32.27 -17.07 -8.71
CA HIS A 535 -33.73 -16.97 -8.62
C HIS A 535 -34.34 -16.16 -9.77
N LEU A 536 -33.84 -14.95 -10.00
CA LEU A 536 -34.45 -14.02 -10.96
C LEU A 536 -34.18 -14.35 -12.43
N ASN A 537 -33.11 -15.09 -12.74
CA ASN A 537 -32.71 -15.38 -14.12
C ASN A 537 -32.73 -16.87 -14.49
N TYR A 538 -32.88 -17.78 -13.51
CA TYR A 538 -32.76 -19.24 -13.74
C TYR A 538 -33.76 -20.08 -12.93
N ASP A 539 -34.86 -19.47 -12.44
CA ASP A 539 -35.96 -20.12 -11.73
C ASP A 539 -35.54 -21.01 -10.54
N LYS A 540 -34.47 -20.65 -9.83
CA LYS A 540 -34.06 -21.34 -8.59
C LYS A 540 -34.82 -20.81 -7.37
N PRO A 541 -35.12 -21.65 -6.35
CA PRO A 541 -35.81 -21.19 -5.14
C PRO A 541 -34.92 -20.23 -4.34
N TYR A 542 -35.54 -19.16 -3.80
CA TYR A 542 -34.90 -18.20 -2.92
C TYR A 542 -35.90 -17.77 -1.83
N ASN A 543 -35.44 -17.82 -0.58
CA ASN A 543 -36.28 -17.59 0.61
C ASN A 543 -36.01 -16.22 1.27
N GLY A 544 -35.27 -15.33 0.61
CA GLY A 544 -34.95 -14.00 1.14
C GLY A 544 -35.91 -12.91 0.66
N ASP A 545 -35.79 -11.72 1.26
CA ASP A 545 -36.65 -10.57 0.96
C ASP A 545 -36.19 -9.82 -0.30
N LEU A 546 -36.97 -9.93 -1.38
CA LEU A 546 -36.70 -9.24 -2.64
C LEU A 546 -37.17 -7.77 -2.65
N SER A 547 -37.99 -7.33 -1.69
CA SER A 547 -38.61 -6.00 -1.69
C SER A 547 -37.58 -4.87 -1.60
N LYS A 548 -36.43 -5.15 -0.99
CA LYS A 548 -35.30 -4.23 -0.83
C LYS A 548 -34.38 -4.19 -2.05
N ILE A 549 -34.46 -5.16 -2.96
CA ILE A 549 -33.49 -5.29 -4.04
C ILE A 549 -33.82 -4.33 -5.19
N ILE A 550 -32.80 -3.64 -5.70
CA ILE A 550 -32.92 -2.78 -6.87
C ILE A 550 -32.58 -3.61 -8.11
N THR A 551 -33.54 -3.76 -9.01
CA THR A 551 -33.38 -4.53 -10.25
C THR A 551 -33.70 -3.68 -11.48
N ARG A 552 -33.13 -4.07 -12.63
CA ARG A 552 -33.51 -3.51 -13.93
C ARG A 552 -33.25 -4.53 -15.05
N PRO A 553 -34.04 -4.57 -16.11
CA PRO A 553 -33.73 -5.42 -17.27
C PRO A 553 -32.47 -4.92 -17.99
N ALA A 554 -31.67 -5.85 -18.51
CA ALA A 554 -30.49 -5.55 -19.31
C ALA A 554 -30.91 -4.99 -20.68
N PRO A 555 -30.53 -3.75 -21.05
CA PRO A 555 -30.96 -3.15 -22.31
C PRO A 555 -30.32 -3.78 -23.56
N HIS A 556 -29.14 -4.38 -23.38
CA HIS A 556 -28.35 -5.12 -24.37
C HIS A 556 -27.45 -6.13 -23.64
N ASP A 557 -26.75 -6.99 -24.38
CA ASP A 557 -25.81 -7.95 -23.81
C ASP A 557 -24.67 -7.22 -23.07
N ILE A 558 -24.54 -7.46 -21.76
CA ILE A 558 -23.46 -6.91 -20.94
C ILE A 558 -22.43 -8.01 -20.70
N VAL A 559 -21.27 -7.86 -21.37
CA VAL A 559 -20.17 -8.82 -21.32
C VAL A 559 -19.15 -8.37 -20.27
N LYS A 560 -18.96 -9.19 -19.23
CA LYS A 560 -17.94 -8.93 -18.21
C LYS A 560 -16.56 -8.97 -18.86
N ASP A 561 -15.75 -7.95 -18.56
CA ASP A 561 -14.38 -7.85 -19.05
C ASP A 561 -14.23 -7.93 -20.59
N LYS A 562 -15.28 -7.51 -21.33
CA LYS A 562 -15.35 -7.45 -22.81
C LYS A 562 -14.07 -6.96 -23.47
N ARG A 563 -13.41 -5.97 -22.86
CA ARG A 563 -12.15 -5.42 -23.37
C ARG A 563 -11.05 -6.46 -23.57
N TYR A 564 -11.11 -7.66 -22.97
CA TYR A 564 -10.14 -8.75 -23.13
C TYR A 564 -10.64 -9.92 -24.00
N THR A 565 -11.88 -9.85 -24.52
CA THR A 565 -12.45 -10.87 -25.43
C THR A 565 -12.11 -10.60 -26.89
N GLU A 566 -11.40 -9.50 -27.14
CA GLU A 566 -11.02 -9.03 -28.47
C GLU A 566 -9.56 -8.55 -28.42
N ASP A 567 -8.87 -8.68 -29.56
CA ASP A 567 -7.57 -8.07 -29.76
C ASP A 567 -7.68 -6.54 -29.67
N LYS A 568 -6.69 -5.89 -29.07
CA LYS A 568 -6.69 -4.43 -28.90
C LYS A 568 -5.33 -3.82 -29.23
N TYR A 569 -5.39 -2.66 -29.88
CA TYR A 569 -4.26 -1.77 -30.08
C TYR A 569 -4.30 -0.65 -29.03
N PHE A 570 -3.13 -0.28 -28.51
CA PHE A 570 -2.96 0.81 -27.55
C PHE A 570 -1.98 1.83 -28.07
N PHE A 571 -2.31 3.10 -27.90
CA PHE A 571 -1.44 4.22 -28.21
C PHE A 571 -1.11 4.95 -26.91
N HIS A 572 0.17 4.95 -26.55
CA HIS A 572 0.70 5.65 -25.38
C HIS A 572 1.43 6.90 -25.87
N VAL A 573 1.00 8.06 -25.42
CA VAL A 573 1.52 9.35 -25.90
C VAL A 573 1.87 10.25 -24.71
N PRO A 574 3.15 10.66 -24.59
CA PRO A 574 3.56 11.56 -23.52
C PRO A 574 3.20 13.02 -23.85
N ILE A 575 2.92 13.79 -22.80
CA ILE A 575 2.66 15.23 -22.88
C ILE A 575 3.44 15.96 -21.79
N ASN A 576 3.88 17.18 -22.07
CA ASN A 576 4.38 18.11 -21.07
C ASN A 576 3.28 19.13 -20.74
N ILE A 577 3.09 19.39 -19.45
CA ILE A 577 2.14 20.39 -18.94
C ILE A 577 2.92 21.61 -18.50
N ASN A 578 2.37 22.81 -18.68
CA ASN A 578 3.01 24.09 -18.38
C ASN A 578 4.33 24.29 -19.16
N TYR A 579 4.40 23.79 -20.39
CA TYR A 579 5.60 23.84 -21.23
C TYR A 579 6.09 25.27 -21.50
N ARG A 580 5.17 26.22 -21.62
CA ARG A 580 5.45 27.64 -21.87
C ARG A 580 5.67 28.46 -20.59
N GLN A 581 5.58 27.85 -19.40
CA GLN A 581 5.75 28.56 -18.14
C GLN A 581 7.21 28.46 -17.67
N PRO A 582 7.81 29.55 -17.15
CA PRO A 582 9.14 29.49 -16.60
C PRO A 582 9.18 28.55 -15.40
N LYS A 583 10.28 27.81 -15.24
CA LYS A 583 10.46 26.93 -14.07
C LYS A 583 10.49 27.75 -12.78
N THR A 584 9.60 27.43 -11.84
CA THR A 584 9.56 28.06 -10.51
C THR A 584 10.84 27.75 -9.72
N LYS A 585 11.55 28.79 -9.24
CA LYS A 585 12.85 28.63 -8.55
C LYS A 585 12.76 27.90 -7.20
N ASN A 586 11.71 28.16 -6.39
CA ASN A 586 11.47 27.48 -5.12
C ASN A 586 10.02 27.67 -4.61
N ILE A 587 9.14 26.70 -4.84
CA ILE A 587 7.73 26.79 -4.43
C ILE A 587 7.54 26.95 -2.91
N ASN A 588 8.38 26.32 -2.09
CA ASN A 588 8.26 26.38 -0.64
C ASN A 588 8.42 27.83 -0.13
N GLN A 589 9.40 28.55 -0.68
CA GLN A 589 9.65 29.95 -0.30
C GLN A 589 8.49 30.85 -0.72
N GLU A 590 7.90 30.64 -1.90
CA GLU A 590 6.74 31.41 -2.34
C GLU A 590 5.51 31.15 -1.45
N VAL A 591 5.26 29.89 -1.09
CA VAL A 591 4.18 29.56 -0.14
C VAL A 591 4.40 30.22 1.21
N LEU A 592 5.62 30.21 1.74
CA LEU A 592 5.93 30.88 3.02
C LEU A 592 5.68 32.40 2.96
N LYS A 593 6.00 33.05 1.83
CA LYS A 593 5.69 34.48 1.62
C LYS A 593 4.19 34.74 1.59
N ILE A 594 3.42 33.88 0.92
CA ILE A 594 1.96 33.96 0.87
C ILE A 594 1.37 33.81 2.27
N LEU A 595 1.80 32.79 3.02
CA LEU A 595 1.30 32.51 4.37
C LEU A 595 1.65 33.62 5.37
N LYS A 596 2.84 34.23 5.25
CA LYS A 596 3.27 35.33 6.12
C LYS A 596 2.30 36.52 6.07
N ASN A 597 1.70 36.77 4.91
CA ASN A 597 0.83 37.92 4.66
C ASN A 597 -0.65 37.56 4.59
N ASN A 598 -1.05 36.31 4.88
CA ASN A 598 -2.42 35.84 4.73
C ASN A 598 -3.05 35.46 6.09
N PRO A 599 -3.85 36.36 6.69
CA PRO A 599 -4.50 36.10 7.98
C PRO A 599 -5.70 35.14 7.86
N ASP A 600 -6.19 34.87 6.64
CA ASP A 600 -7.41 34.08 6.42
C ASP A 600 -7.11 32.62 6.07
N VAL A 601 -5.85 32.21 6.09
CA VAL A 601 -5.48 30.83 5.76
C VAL A 601 -6.05 29.86 6.80
N LYS A 602 -6.71 28.80 6.35
CA LYS A 602 -7.18 27.72 7.24
C LYS A 602 -6.22 26.54 7.21
N ILE A 603 -6.44 25.57 8.09
CA ILE A 603 -5.51 24.44 8.24
C ILE A 603 -6.29 23.14 8.27
N ILE A 604 -5.94 22.23 7.37
CA ILE A 604 -6.47 20.87 7.29
C ILE A 604 -5.44 19.94 7.91
N GLY A 605 -5.70 19.45 9.11
CA GLY A 605 -4.97 18.33 9.69
C GLY A 605 -5.50 17.01 9.18
N ILE A 606 -4.60 16.14 8.73
CA ILE A 606 -4.93 14.79 8.30
C ILE A 606 -4.19 13.80 9.20
N ASP A 607 -4.95 12.94 9.87
CA ASP A 607 -4.43 11.83 10.65
C ASP A 607 -4.75 10.50 9.98
N ARG A 608 -3.98 9.48 10.36
CA ARG A 608 -4.29 8.08 10.12
C ARG A 608 -4.63 7.41 11.44
N GLY A 609 -5.79 6.78 11.49
CA GLY A 609 -6.29 6.13 12.68
C GLY A 609 -6.02 4.63 12.70
N GLU A 610 -6.24 4.03 13.88
CA GLU A 610 -6.36 2.58 13.99
C GLU A 610 -7.73 2.06 13.47
N ARG A 611 -8.69 2.98 13.26
CA ARG A 611 -10.06 2.69 12.80
C ARG A 611 -10.45 3.47 11.56
N ASN A 612 -9.91 4.68 11.43
CA ASN A 612 -10.15 5.52 10.27
C ASN A 612 -8.94 5.46 9.34
N LEU A 613 -9.18 5.09 8.08
CA LEU A 613 -8.14 5.04 7.05
C LEU A 613 -7.45 6.41 6.91
N LEU A 614 -8.26 7.47 6.93
CA LEU A 614 -7.87 8.86 7.03
C LEU A 614 -8.94 9.62 7.84
N TYR A 615 -8.51 10.53 8.69
CA TYR A 615 -9.40 11.46 9.40
C TYR A 615 -8.96 12.89 9.10
N VAL A 616 -9.93 13.77 8.86
CA VAL A 616 -9.68 15.17 8.53
C VAL A 616 -10.24 16.08 9.61
N SER A 617 -9.48 17.11 9.98
CA SER A 617 -9.92 18.22 10.84
C SER A 617 -9.50 19.55 10.19
N LEU A 618 -10.48 20.38 9.83
CA LEU A 618 -10.29 21.75 9.36
C LEU A 618 -10.45 22.69 10.54
N ILE A 619 -9.43 23.51 10.78
CA ILE A 619 -9.43 24.54 11.82
C ILE A 619 -9.19 25.93 11.22
N ASN A 620 -9.74 26.93 11.90
CA ASN A 620 -9.40 28.34 11.65
C ASN A 620 -8.15 28.79 12.42
N GLN A 621 -7.76 30.05 12.26
CA GLN A 621 -6.59 30.65 12.94
C GLN A 621 -6.69 30.70 14.47
N ASN A 622 -7.90 30.57 15.03
CA ASN A 622 -8.10 30.50 16.48
C ASN A 622 -8.00 29.05 17.02
N GLY A 623 -7.78 28.07 16.15
CA GLY A 623 -7.77 26.66 16.52
C GLY A 623 -9.16 26.09 16.77
N GLU A 624 -10.23 26.75 16.31
CA GLU A 624 -11.58 26.19 16.38
C GLU A 624 -11.84 25.25 15.21
N ILE A 625 -12.44 24.08 15.48
CA ILE A 625 -12.82 23.12 14.44
C ILE A 625 -14.04 23.65 13.69
N GLU A 626 -13.90 23.83 12.38
CA GLU A 626 -15.01 24.18 11.47
C GLU A 626 -15.60 22.94 10.79
N TYR A 627 -14.76 21.94 10.54
CA TYR A 627 -15.15 20.67 9.93
C TYR A 627 -14.28 19.54 10.43
N GLN A 628 -14.87 18.38 10.71
CA GLN A 628 -14.15 17.16 11.04
C GLN A 628 -14.92 15.94 10.54
N LYS A 629 -14.22 14.97 9.93
CA LYS A 629 -14.86 13.79 9.35
C LYS A 629 -13.87 12.64 9.13
N SER A 630 -14.34 11.42 9.36
CA SER A 630 -13.70 10.20 8.87
C SER A 630 -13.93 10.01 7.36
N LEU A 631 -12.85 9.77 6.62
CA LEU A 631 -12.92 9.44 5.20
C LEU A 631 -13.13 7.94 4.94
N ASN A 632 -13.53 7.16 5.95
CA ASN A 632 -13.95 5.76 5.73
C ASN A 632 -15.17 5.68 4.80
N LEU A 633 -16.11 6.62 4.96
CA LEU A 633 -17.33 6.74 4.17
C LEU A 633 -17.25 7.95 3.24
N ILE A 634 -17.10 7.70 1.94
CA ILE A 634 -17.15 8.76 0.91
C ILE A 634 -18.15 8.39 -0.15
N ASN A 635 -19.00 9.34 -0.57
CA ASN A 635 -20.07 9.11 -1.54
C ASN A 635 -20.92 7.88 -1.20
N LYS A 636 -21.29 7.73 0.09
CA LYS A 636 -22.08 6.62 0.63
C LYS A 636 -21.42 5.23 0.48
N HIS A 637 -20.12 5.20 0.20
CA HIS A 637 -19.35 3.96 0.13
C HIS A 637 -18.39 3.84 1.30
N ASN A 638 -18.62 2.83 2.14
CA ASN A 638 -17.71 2.53 3.24
C ASN A 638 -16.50 1.74 2.71
N TYR A 639 -15.41 2.46 2.40
CA TYR A 639 -14.19 1.90 1.87
C TYR A 639 -13.42 1.08 2.92
N HIS A 640 -13.54 1.41 4.20
CA HIS A 640 -12.95 0.63 5.28
C HIS A 640 -13.52 -0.80 5.28
N ASN A 641 -14.84 -0.94 5.32
CA ASN A 641 -15.50 -2.24 5.30
C ASN A 641 -15.21 -3.01 4.01
N LYS A 642 -15.23 -2.34 2.85
CA LYS A 642 -14.88 -2.97 1.56
C LYS A 642 -13.46 -3.52 1.55
N LEU A 643 -12.51 -2.76 2.09
CA LEU A 643 -11.12 -3.18 2.16
C LEU A 643 -10.95 -4.35 3.12
N GLU A 644 -11.58 -4.31 4.31
CA GLU A 644 -11.57 -5.41 5.27
C GLU A 644 -12.21 -6.69 4.70
N GLN A 645 -13.37 -6.58 4.06
CA GLN A 645 -14.02 -7.69 3.36
C GLN A 645 -13.10 -8.24 2.27
N LYS A 646 -12.48 -7.37 1.46
CA LYS A 646 -11.55 -7.82 0.42
C LYS A 646 -10.32 -8.51 0.99
N TYR A 647 -9.90 -8.17 2.20
CA TYR A 647 -8.86 -8.91 2.92
C TYR A 647 -9.30 -10.31 3.32
N LYS A 648 -10.48 -10.45 3.91
CA LYS A 648 -11.07 -11.75 4.26
C LYS A 648 -11.22 -12.61 3.01
N GLU A 649 -11.81 -12.08 1.94
CA GLU A 649 -11.94 -12.76 0.64
C GLU A 649 -10.57 -13.20 0.07
N ARG A 650 -9.53 -12.36 0.19
CA ARG A 650 -8.18 -12.71 -0.27
C ARG A 650 -7.53 -13.78 0.60
N GLN A 651 -7.79 -13.78 1.90
CA GLN A 651 -7.32 -14.82 2.81
C GLN A 651 -8.01 -16.15 2.47
N THR A 652 -9.33 -16.14 2.29
CA THR A 652 -10.10 -17.29 1.82
C THR A 652 -9.65 -17.75 0.44
N ALA A 653 -9.41 -16.85 -0.51
CA ALA A 653 -8.94 -17.19 -1.85
C ALA A 653 -7.53 -17.83 -1.83
N ARG A 654 -6.62 -17.31 -0.99
CA ARG A 654 -5.32 -17.96 -0.73
C ARG A 654 -5.50 -19.35 -0.14
N GLN A 655 -6.42 -19.49 0.80
CA GLN A 655 -6.73 -20.75 1.45
C GLN A 655 -7.44 -21.74 0.53
N ASN A 656 -8.14 -21.30 -0.52
CA ASN A 656 -8.94 -22.15 -1.43
C ASN A 656 -8.34 -22.27 -2.85
N TRP A 657 -7.18 -21.68 -3.09
CA TRP A 657 -6.51 -21.62 -4.41
C TRP A 657 -7.29 -20.93 -5.52
N THR A 658 -8.23 -20.06 -5.16
CA THR A 658 -8.95 -19.27 -6.16
C THR A 658 -8.15 -18.03 -6.56
N PRO A 659 -8.36 -17.48 -7.79
CA PRO A 659 -7.64 -16.31 -8.26
C PRO A 659 -7.72 -15.13 -7.29
N ILE A 660 -6.56 -14.69 -6.80
CA ILE A 660 -6.48 -13.62 -5.81
C ILE A 660 -6.64 -12.27 -6.50
N ASN A 661 -7.86 -11.73 -6.48
CA ASN A 661 -8.16 -10.39 -6.96
C ASN A 661 -7.27 -9.34 -6.28
N SER A 662 -6.67 -8.45 -7.06
CA SER A 662 -5.77 -7.43 -6.53
C SER A 662 -6.53 -6.40 -5.67
N ILE A 663 -5.94 -6.08 -4.51
CA ILE A 663 -6.45 -5.04 -3.62
C ILE A 663 -5.87 -3.65 -3.98
N LYS A 664 -4.85 -3.62 -4.85
CA LYS A 664 -4.13 -2.39 -5.20
C LYS A 664 -5.03 -1.39 -5.92
N GLU A 665 -5.93 -1.88 -6.77
CA GLU A 665 -6.90 -1.08 -7.52
C GLU A 665 -7.98 -0.51 -6.58
N LEU A 666 -8.50 -1.33 -5.64
CA LEU A 666 -9.47 -0.84 -4.64
C LEU A 666 -8.86 0.24 -3.75
N LYS A 667 -7.62 0.05 -3.29
CA LYS A 667 -6.85 1.09 -2.58
C LYS A 667 -6.70 2.35 -3.43
N ALA A 668 -6.33 2.21 -4.71
CA ALA A 668 -6.16 3.35 -5.60
C ALA A 668 -7.48 4.12 -5.81
N GLY A 669 -8.59 3.40 -5.97
CA GLY A 669 -9.91 3.99 -6.12
C GLY A 669 -10.37 4.74 -4.87
N TYR A 670 -10.18 4.16 -3.68
CA TYR A 670 -10.41 4.85 -2.41
C TYR A 670 -9.59 6.15 -2.34
N LEU A 671 -8.28 6.04 -2.54
CA LEU A 671 -7.36 7.17 -2.44
C LEU A 671 -7.67 8.27 -3.46
N SER A 672 -8.08 7.94 -4.69
CA SER A 672 -8.46 8.95 -5.67
C SER A 672 -9.66 9.79 -5.24
N VAL A 673 -10.62 9.17 -4.53
CA VAL A 673 -11.81 9.85 -4.04
C VAL A 673 -11.47 10.67 -2.79
N ALA A 674 -10.67 10.12 -1.88
CA ALA A 674 -10.19 10.84 -0.69
C ALA A 674 -9.35 12.08 -1.07
N VAL A 675 -8.41 11.93 -2.02
CA VAL A 675 -7.63 13.06 -2.55
C VAL A 675 -8.55 14.11 -3.14
N HIS A 676 -9.58 13.73 -3.90
CA HIS A 676 -10.53 14.68 -4.47
C HIS A 676 -11.29 15.47 -3.39
N GLU A 677 -11.78 14.83 -2.33
CA GLU A 677 -12.48 15.50 -1.22
C GLU A 677 -11.55 16.49 -0.50
N ILE A 678 -10.30 16.08 -0.23
CA ILE A 678 -9.31 16.92 0.45
C ILE A 678 -8.87 18.12 -0.39
N VAL A 679 -8.54 17.94 -1.67
CA VAL A 679 -8.12 19.07 -2.53
C VAL A 679 -9.27 20.04 -2.79
N THR A 680 -10.51 19.55 -2.85
CA THR A 680 -11.69 20.41 -2.95
C THR A 680 -11.85 21.24 -1.67
N MET A 681 -11.78 20.60 -0.51
CA MET A 681 -11.80 21.29 0.80
C MET A 681 -10.67 22.31 0.92
N MET A 682 -9.45 21.97 0.46
CA MET A 682 -8.28 22.85 0.47
C MET A 682 -8.53 24.14 -0.31
N ILE A 683 -9.07 24.04 -1.53
CA ILE A 683 -9.34 25.20 -2.39
C ILE A 683 -10.52 26.00 -1.86
N ASP A 684 -11.63 25.35 -1.52
CA ASP A 684 -12.86 26.02 -1.05
C ASP A 684 -12.66 26.79 0.26
N ASN A 685 -11.66 26.40 1.07
CA ASN A 685 -11.39 26.98 2.38
C ASN A 685 -10.08 27.78 2.46
N ASN A 686 -9.38 28.00 1.33
CA ASN A 686 -8.06 28.64 1.31
C ASN A 686 -7.12 28.06 2.41
N ALA A 687 -6.91 26.74 2.37
CA ALA A 687 -6.28 26.02 3.46
C ALA A 687 -4.90 25.43 3.10
N SER A 688 -4.04 25.31 4.10
CA SER A 688 -2.82 24.47 4.04
C SER A 688 -3.09 23.07 4.60
N ILE A 689 -2.39 22.07 4.09
CA ILE A 689 -2.53 20.68 4.54
C ILE A 689 -1.39 20.34 5.49
N VAL A 690 -1.71 19.66 6.59
CA VAL A 690 -0.75 19.26 7.62
C VAL A 690 -0.90 17.79 7.91
N MET A 691 0.22 17.07 7.89
CA MET A 691 0.29 15.61 8.01
C MET A 691 1.37 15.19 8.99
N GLU A 692 1.26 13.97 9.52
CA GLU A 692 2.33 13.41 10.34
C GLU A 692 3.59 13.10 9.52
N GLN A 693 4.77 13.40 10.07
CA GLN A 693 6.03 12.94 9.52
C GLN A 693 6.23 11.45 9.85
N LEU A 694 6.30 10.63 8.81
CA LEU A 694 6.51 9.19 8.94
C LEU A 694 7.97 8.87 9.30
N ASN A 695 8.22 8.44 10.54
CA ASN A 695 9.54 7.95 10.93
C ASN A 695 9.85 6.57 10.30
N PRO A 696 10.91 6.42 9.48
CA PRO A 696 11.24 5.16 8.78
C PRO A 696 11.51 3.95 9.70
N ASN A 697 11.75 4.17 10.99
CA ASN A 697 11.96 3.11 11.98
C ASN A 697 10.66 2.65 12.68
N PHE A 698 9.64 3.50 12.71
CA PHE A 698 8.31 3.20 13.28
C PHE A 698 7.44 2.39 12.30
N THR A 699 7.77 2.45 11.00
CA THR A 699 7.06 1.77 9.90
C THR A 699 7.23 0.24 9.89
N LYS A 700 8.28 -0.30 10.52
CA LYS A 700 8.59 -1.74 10.51
C LYS A 700 7.82 -2.57 11.55
N THR A 701 7.33 -1.96 12.63
CA THR A 701 6.67 -2.67 13.75
C THR A 701 5.15 -2.68 13.68
N ARG A 702 4.53 -1.66 13.05
CA ARG A 702 3.08 -1.63 12.73
C ARG A 702 2.87 -1.87 11.22
N GLY A 703 3.38 -2.99 10.70
CA GLY A 703 3.18 -3.45 9.32
C GLY A 703 1.73 -3.86 9.01
N LYS A 704 0.75 -3.09 9.45
CA LYS A 704 -0.65 -3.20 9.07
C LYS A 704 -0.87 -2.46 7.74
N PHE A 705 -1.86 -2.94 7.02
CA PHE A 705 -2.35 -2.44 5.73
C PHE A 705 -2.49 -0.91 5.64
N GLU A 706 -2.88 -0.23 6.73
CA GLU A 706 -3.07 1.21 6.85
C GLU A 706 -1.81 2.02 6.48
N HIS A 707 -0.61 1.54 6.84
CA HIS A 707 0.62 2.28 6.57
C HIS A 707 0.91 2.44 5.07
N GLN A 708 0.68 1.36 4.29
CA GLN A 708 0.84 1.39 2.84
C GLN A 708 -0.20 2.30 2.15
N ILE A 709 -1.37 2.49 2.78
CA ILE A 709 -2.39 3.42 2.27
C ILE A 709 -1.90 4.85 2.47
N TYR A 710 -1.39 5.19 3.65
CA TYR A 710 -0.96 6.55 3.95
C TYR A 710 0.20 7.03 3.08
N GLN A 711 1.25 6.22 2.88
CA GLN A 711 2.35 6.61 1.99
C GLN A 711 1.89 6.77 0.53
N LYS A 712 0.98 5.90 0.07
CA LYS A 712 0.40 6.01 -1.28
C LYS A 712 -0.53 7.24 -1.38
N PHE A 713 -1.25 7.57 -0.32
CA PHE A 713 -2.07 8.77 -0.20
C PHE A 713 -1.21 10.02 -0.35
N GLU A 714 -0.14 10.16 0.43
CA GLU A 714 0.77 11.32 0.35
C GLU A 714 1.32 11.53 -1.05
N LYS A 715 1.76 10.44 -1.71
CA LYS A 715 2.23 10.51 -3.09
C LYS A 715 1.11 10.95 -4.05
N MET A 716 -0.07 10.33 -3.97
CA MET A 716 -1.19 10.67 -4.86
C MET A 716 -1.70 12.10 -4.65
N LEU A 717 -1.70 12.59 -3.40
CA LEU A 717 -2.05 13.96 -3.06
C LEU A 717 -1.03 14.94 -3.68
N THR A 718 0.27 14.68 -3.47
CA THR A 718 1.36 15.49 -4.04
C THR A 718 1.34 15.48 -5.56
N ASP A 719 1.25 14.30 -6.19
CA ASP A 719 1.15 14.17 -7.65
C ASP A 719 -0.05 14.97 -8.20
N LYS A 720 -1.18 14.97 -7.48
CA LYS A 720 -2.37 15.70 -7.89
C LYS A 720 -2.24 17.22 -7.69
N LEU A 721 -1.54 17.67 -6.66
CA LEU A 721 -1.28 19.09 -6.37
C LEU A 721 -0.15 19.69 -7.21
N ASN A 722 0.69 18.86 -7.83
CA ASN A 722 1.66 19.32 -8.84
C ASN A 722 0.97 19.91 -10.06
N TYR A 723 -0.22 19.40 -10.40
CA TYR A 723 -1.11 19.99 -11.40
C TYR A 723 -2.58 19.65 -11.13
N LEU A 724 -3.24 20.51 -10.34
CA LEU A 724 -4.62 20.34 -9.91
C LEU A 724 -5.59 21.01 -10.89
N VAL A 725 -6.38 20.17 -11.57
CA VAL A 725 -7.45 20.56 -12.48
C VAL A 725 -8.81 20.10 -11.96
N PHE A 726 -9.80 20.99 -11.98
CA PHE A 726 -11.22 20.74 -11.78
C PHE A 726 -11.93 20.70 -13.13
N LYS A 727 -12.46 19.54 -13.50
CA LYS A 727 -13.04 19.30 -14.84
C LYS A 727 -14.25 20.19 -15.19
N LYS A 728 -14.87 20.80 -14.19
CA LYS A 728 -16.05 21.68 -14.35
C LYS A 728 -15.66 23.15 -14.54
N TYR A 729 -14.40 23.51 -14.31
CA TYR A 729 -13.95 24.88 -14.47
C TYR A 729 -13.70 25.16 -15.95
N GLU A 730 -13.92 26.40 -16.36
CA GLU A 730 -13.52 26.87 -17.69
C GLU A 730 -12.02 26.66 -17.91
N LYS A 731 -11.64 26.36 -19.16
CA LYS A 731 -10.30 25.86 -19.50
C LYS A 731 -9.16 26.78 -19.04
N THR A 732 -9.38 28.08 -19.15
CA THR A 732 -8.41 29.15 -18.87
C THR A 732 -8.55 29.75 -17.46
N ASN A 733 -9.57 29.39 -16.69
CA ASN A 733 -9.68 29.85 -15.31
C ASN A 733 -8.61 29.17 -14.42
N PRO A 734 -8.19 29.77 -13.30
CA PRO A 734 -7.38 29.09 -12.29
C PRO A 734 -8.03 27.78 -11.84
N GLY A 735 -7.31 26.66 -11.99
CA GLY A 735 -7.84 25.31 -11.77
C GLY A 735 -8.51 24.66 -12.99
N GLY A 736 -8.57 25.37 -14.13
CA GLY A 736 -8.97 24.84 -15.43
C GLY A 736 -7.88 23.97 -16.08
N VAL A 737 -8.19 23.34 -17.22
CA VAL A 737 -7.30 22.36 -17.87
C VAL A 737 -5.98 22.97 -18.37
N LEU A 738 -5.97 24.24 -18.79
CA LEU A 738 -4.79 24.96 -19.28
C LEU A 738 -4.04 25.71 -18.17
N ASN A 739 -4.72 25.99 -17.06
CA ASN A 739 -4.23 26.78 -15.93
C ASN A 739 -4.46 26.06 -14.59
N GLY A 740 -4.06 24.79 -14.52
CA GLY A 740 -4.17 24.00 -13.30
C GLY A 740 -3.29 24.55 -12.16
N TYR A 741 -3.75 24.43 -10.91
CA TYR A 741 -2.96 24.90 -9.77
C TYR A 741 -1.70 24.04 -9.56
N GLN A 742 -0.59 24.69 -9.22
CA GLN A 742 0.67 24.05 -8.81
C GLN A 742 0.94 24.39 -7.35
N LEU A 743 0.49 23.55 -6.43
CA LEU A 743 0.51 23.81 -4.99
C LEU A 743 1.59 23.02 -4.25
N THR A 744 2.29 22.12 -4.96
CA THR A 744 3.39 21.29 -4.47
C THR A 744 4.50 21.21 -5.50
N GLY A 745 5.72 20.90 -5.06
CA GLY A 745 6.83 20.46 -5.90
C GLY A 745 6.91 18.93 -5.96
N GLU A 746 8.01 18.40 -6.50
CA GLU A 746 8.23 16.95 -6.59
C GLU A 746 8.14 16.25 -5.22
N PHE A 747 7.56 15.04 -5.22
CA PHE A 747 7.39 14.27 -4.00
C PHE A 747 8.73 13.91 -3.38
N ASN A 748 8.92 14.27 -2.11
CA ASN A 748 10.10 13.98 -1.31
C ASN A 748 9.68 13.52 0.08
N ASP A 749 9.95 12.25 0.39
CA ASP A 749 9.57 11.59 1.64
C ASP A 749 10.30 12.10 2.88
N LYS A 750 11.34 12.92 2.70
CA LYS A 750 12.13 13.54 3.79
C LYS A 750 11.83 15.02 3.99
N ALA A 751 11.04 15.64 3.12
CA ALA A 751 10.74 17.05 3.21
C ALA A 751 9.88 17.36 4.44
N ARG A 752 10.15 18.48 5.11
CA ARG A 752 9.27 19.02 6.18
C ARG A 752 8.15 19.90 5.63
N GLN A 753 8.32 20.38 4.40
CA GLN A 753 7.35 21.16 3.65
C GLN A 753 7.48 20.77 2.16
N ASN A 754 6.34 20.58 1.51
CA ASN A 754 6.24 20.50 0.06
C ASN A 754 5.09 21.40 -0.40
N GLY A 755 5.41 22.62 -0.82
CA GLY A 755 4.44 23.68 -1.11
C GLY A 755 3.50 23.93 0.07
N PHE A 756 2.20 23.73 -0.15
CA PHE A 756 1.14 23.88 0.85
C PHE A 756 0.95 22.66 1.77
N ILE A 757 1.78 21.62 1.64
CA ILE A 757 1.80 20.47 2.55
C ILE A 757 2.92 20.63 3.58
N PHE A 758 2.57 20.55 4.87
CA PHE A 758 3.51 20.59 6.00
C PHE A 758 3.51 19.27 6.76
N TYR A 759 4.69 18.87 7.24
CA TYR A 759 4.87 17.63 7.99
C TYR A 759 5.29 17.92 9.44
N VAL A 760 4.52 17.39 10.39
CA VAL A 760 4.71 17.61 11.83
C VAL A 760 4.99 16.31 12.58
N PRO A 761 5.73 16.33 13.71
CA PRO A 761 5.95 15.11 14.50
C PRO A 761 4.64 14.56 15.07
N ALA A 762 4.42 13.24 14.94
CA ALA A 762 3.26 12.50 15.47
C ALA A 762 3.18 12.42 17.01
N ALA A 763 4.25 12.78 17.73
CA ALA A 763 4.27 12.67 19.18
C ALA A 763 3.23 13.60 19.82
N TYR A 764 2.42 13.09 20.75
CA TYR A 764 1.44 13.87 21.53
C TYR A 764 0.33 14.54 20.69
N THR A 765 -0.16 13.88 19.64
CA THR A 765 -1.30 14.35 18.82
C THR A 765 -2.62 13.66 19.19
N SER A 766 -2.64 12.33 19.32
CA SER A 766 -3.91 11.60 19.59
C SER A 766 -4.22 11.43 21.09
N ALA A 767 -3.20 11.26 21.94
CA ALA A 767 -3.37 11.03 23.39
C ALA A 767 -3.02 12.29 24.19
N ILE A 768 -3.84 13.33 24.03
CA ILE A 768 -3.73 14.65 24.64
C ILE A 768 -5.15 15.18 24.88
N ASP A 769 -5.38 15.87 26.00
CA ASP A 769 -6.64 16.54 26.27
C ASP A 769 -6.75 17.85 25.44
N PRO A 770 -7.70 17.98 24.50
CA PRO A 770 -7.84 19.16 23.65
C PRO A 770 -8.23 20.43 24.42
N THR A 771 -8.72 20.32 25.66
CA THR A 771 -9.19 21.46 26.45
C THR A 771 -8.15 22.00 27.43
N THR A 772 -7.12 21.21 27.74
CA THR A 772 -6.09 21.56 28.74
C THR A 772 -4.66 21.39 28.24
N GLY A 773 -4.44 20.57 27.21
CA GLY A 773 -3.10 20.17 26.76
C GLY A 773 -2.45 19.09 27.63
N PHE A 774 -3.18 18.49 28.59
CA PHE A 774 -2.63 17.44 29.44
C PHE A 774 -2.21 16.21 28.63
N VAL A 775 -1.01 15.71 28.92
CA VAL A 775 -0.41 14.52 28.31
C VAL A 775 0.23 13.62 29.35
N ARG A 776 0.15 12.32 29.14
CA ARG A 776 0.88 11.36 29.98
C ARG A 776 2.36 11.32 29.59
N LEU A 777 3.20 11.98 30.38
CA LEU A 777 4.65 11.97 30.19
C LEU A 777 5.38 10.83 30.90
N ILE A 778 4.78 10.26 31.96
CA ILE A 778 5.43 9.25 32.80
C ILE A 778 4.53 8.04 33.07
N LYS A 779 5.18 6.89 33.25
CA LYS A 779 4.56 5.69 33.78
C LYS A 779 4.77 5.62 35.30
N ILE A 780 3.67 5.47 36.03
CA ILE A 780 3.68 5.26 37.47
C ILE A 780 4.06 3.81 37.76
N ASN A 781 4.93 3.61 38.74
CA ASN A 781 5.35 2.32 39.23
C ASN A 781 5.41 2.37 40.77
N PRO A 782 5.57 1.22 41.45
CA PRO A 782 5.62 1.20 42.91
C PRO A 782 6.69 2.12 43.51
N ASP A 783 7.81 2.31 42.79
CA ASP A 783 8.97 3.05 43.27
C ASP A 783 8.73 4.56 43.25
N ASN A 784 7.99 5.06 42.24
CA ASN A 784 7.72 6.49 42.08
C ASN A 784 6.34 6.93 42.60
N LEU A 785 5.52 6.01 43.10
CA LEU A 785 4.20 6.26 43.69
C LEU A 785 4.24 7.27 44.85
N MET A 786 5.35 7.34 45.59
CA MET A 786 5.52 8.30 46.69
C MET A 786 5.96 9.70 46.23
N SER A 787 6.07 9.92 44.92
CA SER A 787 6.46 11.22 44.35
C SER A 787 5.28 12.17 44.14
N PHE A 788 4.03 11.67 44.20
CA PHE A 788 2.83 12.53 44.20
C PHE A 788 2.84 13.49 45.39
N ASP A 789 2.36 14.72 45.20
CA ASP A 789 2.28 15.73 46.26
C ASP A 789 1.25 15.34 47.31
N LYS A 790 0.10 14.91 46.82
CA LYS A 790 -1.07 14.56 47.63
C LYS A 790 -1.84 13.51 46.88
N ILE A 791 -2.38 12.55 47.60
CA ILE A 791 -3.40 11.68 47.05
C ILE A 791 -4.63 11.87 47.96
N ARG A 792 -5.86 11.87 47.45
CA ARG A 792 -7.06 11.79 48.32
C ARG A 792 -8.28 11.25 47.59
N TYR A 793 -9.32 10.89 48.33
CA TYR A 793 -10.67 10.71 47.79
C TYR A 793 -11.42 12.04 47.82
N ASN A 794 -12.23 12.33 46.80
CA ASN A 794 -13.13 13.46 46.75
C ASN A 794 -14.58 12.96 46.90
N PRO A 795 -15.22 13.14 48.08
CA PRO A 795 -16.57 12.65 48.32
C PRO A 795 -17.62 13.33 47.44
N SER A 796 -17.45 14.62 47.15
CA SER A 796 -18.42 15.41 46.38
C SER A 796 -18.48 15.03 44.90
N GLY A 797 -17.35 14.63 44.32
CA GLY A 797 -17.26 14.26 42.91
C GLY A 797 -17.31 12.74 42.64
N ASP A 798 -17.17 11.95 43.70
CA ASP A 798 -16.96 10.49 43.69
C ASP A 798 -15.81 10.06 42.76
N TYR A 799 -14.59 10.45 43.12
CA TYR A 799 -13.36 10.00 42.46
C TYR A 799 -12.13 10.22 43.35
N PHE A 800 -11.02 9.57 43.02
CA PHE A 800 -9.74 9.80 43.65
C PHE A 800 -8.94 10.87 42.90
N GLU A 801 -8.23 11.72 43.63
CA GLU A 801 -7.35 12.77 43.14
C GLU A 801 -5.89 12.41 43.42
N PHE A 802 -5.05 12.51 42.40
CA PHE A 802 -3.60 12.34 42.45
C PHE A 802 -2.94 13.65 42.02
N HIS A 803 -2.39 14.39 42.99
CA HIS A 803 -1.74 15.68 42.76
C HIS A 803 -0.30 15.40 42.35
N ILE A 804 0.04 15.69 41.11
CA ILE A 804 1.34 15.41 40.52
C ILE A 804 2.06 16.70 40.15
N ASP A 805 3.36 16.73 40.39
CA ASP A 805 4.27 17.76 39.90
C ASP A 805 5.32 17.11 39.00
N TYR A 806 5.22 17.31 37.69
CA TYR A 806 6.14 16.73 36.71
C TYR A 806 7.60 17.15 36.91
N ARG A 807 7.87 18.22 37.68
CA ARG A 807 9.24 18.63 38.04
C ARG A 807 9.95 17.65 38.95
N LYS A 808 9.19 16.79 39.64
CA LYS A 808 9.72 15.71 40.50
C LYS A 808 10.13 14.46 39.70
N PHE A 809 9.99 14.49 38.38
CA PHE A 809 10.24 13.36 37.49
C PHE A 809 11.21 13.75 36.36
N PRO A 810 11.81 12.77 35.65
CA PRO A 810 12.78 13.02 34.57
C PRO A 810 12.21 13.73 33.31
N THR A 811 10.97 14.21 33.37
CA THR A 811 10.20 14.77 32.24
C THR A 811 9.89 16.26 32.42
N SER A 812 10.51 16.92 33.39
CA SER A 812 10.20 18.29 33.83
C SER A 812 10.28 19.39 32.76
N ARG A 813 11.00 19.16 31.67
CA ARG A 813 11.16 20.12 30.56
C ARG A 813 10.13 19.97 29.44
N MET A 814 9.28 18.95 29.51
CA MET A 814 8.34 18.61 28.43
C MET A 814 6.92 19.16 28.63
N ASP A 815 6.59 19.60 29.85
CA ASP A 815 5.28 20.15 30.17
C ASP A 815 5.38 21.61 30.62
N HIS A 816 4.43 22.44 30.19
CA HIS A 816 4.39 23.85 30.53
C HIS A 816 3.79 24.08 31.93
N GLN A 817 2.68 23.41 32.25
CA GLN A 817 1.93 23.63 33.49
C GLN A 817 2.56 22.95 34.71
N ASN A 818 3.20 21.80 34.51
CA ASN A 818 3.88 20.90 35.46
C ASN A 818 3.01 20.31 36.57
N LYS A 819 2.09 21.09 37.15
CA LYS A 819 1.21 20.67 38.25
C LYS A 819 -0.17 20.28 37.74
N TRP A 820 -0.57 19.05 38.02
CA TRP A 820 -1.86 18.49 37.61
C TRP A 820 -2.56 17.77 38.76
N ILE A 821 -3.89 17.73 38.70
CA ILE A 821 -4.72 16.91 39.58
C ILE A 821 -5.40 15.85 38.72
N ILE A 822 -4.83 14.64 38.74
CA ILE A 822 -5.34 13.49 37.98
C ILE A 822 -6.50 12.89 38.77
N CYS A 823 -7.65 12.75 38.13
CA CYS A 823 -8.89 12.28 38.73
C CYS A 823 -9.35 10.98 38.07
N THR A 824 -9.88 10.04 38.85
CA THR A 824 -10.36 8.73 38.34
C THR A 824 -11.77 8.76 37.75
N LYS A 825 -12.36 9.94 37.56
CA LYS A 825 -13.75 10.13 37.10
C LYS A 825 -14.01 9.39 35.78
N GLY A 826 -15.18 8.77 35.67
CA GLY A 826 -15.65 8.05 34.47
C GLY A 826 -15.65 6.54 34.66
N ASP A 827 -16.64 5.88 34.06
CA ASP A 827 -16.99 4.50 34.42
C ASP A 827 -16.37 3.45 33.51
N LYS A 828 -15.98 3.85 32.29
CA LYS A 828 -15.46 2.95 31.26
C LYS A 828 -14.01 3.29 30.92
N ARG A 829 -13.11 2.32 31.12
CA ARG A 829 -11.72 2.35 30.62
C ARG A 829 -11.36 0.98 30.09
N TYR A 830 -10.91 0.91 28.84
CA TYR A 830 -10.58 -0.34 28.17
C TYR A 830 -9.08 -0.64 28.20
N PHE A 831 -8.73 -1.92 28.39
CA PHE A 831 -7.37 -2.41 28.18
C PHE A 831 -7.39 -3.83 27.60
N TYR A 832 -6.37 -4.16 26.80
CA TYR A 832 -6.21 -5.51 26.25
C TYR A 832 -5.34 -6.38 27.16
N SER A 833 -5.89 -7.51 27.59
CA SER A 833 -5.18 -8.53 28.38
C SER A 833 -4.50 -9.53 27.45
N ARG A 834 -3.16 -9.61 27.49
CA ARG A 834 -2.43 -10.61 26.70
C ARG A 834 -2.64 -12.05 27.19
N LYS A 835 -3.05 -12.23 28.45
CA LYS A 835 -3.21 -13.54 29.08
C LYS A 835 -4.53 -14.20 28.67
N SER A 836 -5.62 -13.43 28.72
CA SER A 836 -6.95 -13.89 28.27
C SER A 836 -7.21 -13.62 26.80
N GLN A 837 -6.36 -12.83 26.13
CA GLN A 837 -6.56 -12.37 24.76
C GLN A 837 -7.83 -11.53 24.53
N GLU A 838 -8.37 -10.92 25.59
CA GLU A 838 -9.63 -10.17 25.57
C GLU A 838 -9.44 -8.71 25.99
N VAL A 839 -10.39 -7.86 25.59
CA VAL A 839 -10.51 -6.48 26.07
C VAL A 839 -11.36 -6.45 27.33
N THR A 840 -10.83 -5.88 28.41
CA THR A 840 -11.56 -5.75 29.67
C THR A 840 -11.93 -4.29 29.91
N CYS A 841 -13.16 -4.05 30.38
CA CYS A 841 -13.64 -2.75 30.84
C CYS A 841 -13.44 -2.61 32.34
N VAL A 842 -12.93 -1.47 32.80
CA VAL A 842 -12.64 -1.21 34.21
C VAL A 842 -13.18 0.14 34.65
N ASN A 843 -13.97 0.12 35.74
CA ASN A 843 -14.24 1.33 36.52
C ASN A 843 -13.13 1.50 37.56
N VAL A 844 -12.18 2.39 37.28
CA VAL A 844 -10.99 2.56 38.13
C VAL A 844 -11.35 3.07 39.53
N THR A 845 -12.36 3.93 39.67
CA THR A 845 -12.79 4.42 40.98
C THR A 845 -13.24 3.26 41.86
N GLU A 846 -14.11 2.39 41.35
CA GLU A 846 -14.61 1.22 42.10
C GLU A 846 -13.52 0.17 42.40
N GLU A 847 -12.60 -0.06 41.47
CA GLU A 847 -11.46 -0.94 41.72
C GLU A 847 -10.53 -0.41 42.81
N ILE A 848 -10.30 0.91 42.85
CA ILE A 848 -9.53 1.51 43.94
C ILE A 848 -10.28 1.42 45.27
N LYS A 849 -11.60 1.69 45.30
CA LYS A 849 -12.43 1.51 46.51
C LYS A 849 -12.31 0.07 47.02
N THR A 850 -12.42 -0.92 46.13
CA THR A 850 -12.28 -2.35 46.45
C THR A 850 -10.88 -2.69 46.97
N LEU A 851 -9.83 -2.16 46.33
CA LEU A 851 -8.44 -2.35 46.73
C LEU A 851 -8.15 -1.79 48.14
N LEU A 852 -8.74 -0.64 48.48
CA LEU A 852 -8.59 -0.03 49.80
C LEU A 852 -9.40 -0.72 50.88
N ASN A 853 -10.64 -1.11 50.58
CA ASN A 853 -11.49 -1.85 51.52
C ASN A 853 -10.84 -3.18 51.90
N LYS A 854 -10.22 -3.89 50.95
CA LYS A 854 -9.45 -5.13 51.20
C LYS A 854 -8.25 -4.95 52.14
N GLN A 855 -7.79 -3.73 52.37
CA GLN A 855 -6.68 -3.41 53.28
C GLN A 855 -7.15 -2.57 54.47
N GLU A 856 -8.48 -2.47 54.69
CA GLU A 856 -9.10 -1.70 55.77
C GLU A 856 -8.67 -0.22 55.81
N ILE A 857 -8.34 0.36 54.65
CA ILE A 857 -7.94 1.76 54.55
C ILE A 857 -9.19 2.64 54.39
N SER A 858 -9.58 3.35 55.45
CA SER A 858 -10.63 4.38 55.35
C SER A 858 -10.16 5.55 54.49
N TYR A 859 -10.96 5.86 53.45
CA TYR A 859 -10.73 6.92 52.46
C TYR A 859 -11.83 7.99 52.41
N GLN A 860 -13.00 7.75 53.02
CA GLN A 860 -14.18 8.62 52.92
C GLN A 860 -13.99 10.00 53.56
N ASP A 861 -13.01 10.13 54.48
CA ASP A 861 -12.70 11.38 55.18
C ASP A 861 -11.97 12.42 54.31
N GLY A 862 -11.61 12.08 53.07
CA GLY A 862 -10.94 12.98 52.12
C GLY A 862 -9.51 13.39 52.51
N LYS A 863 -8.92 12.73 53.52
CA LYS A 863 -7.55 13.01 53.99
C LYS A 863 -6.51 12.43 53.04
N ASP A 864 -5.26 12.90 53.22
CA ASP A 864 -4.12 12.38 52.46
C ASP A 864 -3.68 10.99 52.97
N TRP A 865 -3.99 9.97 52.18
CA TRP A 865 -3.57 8.57 52.31
C TRP A 865 -2.16 8.24 51.81
N LYS A 866 -1.34 9.18 51.33
CA LYS A 866 0.02 8.89 50.82
C LYS A 866 0.87 8.07 51.80
N VAL A 867 0.86 8.43 53.09
CA VAL A 867 1.58 7.68 54.14
C VAL A 867 1.03 6.27 54.32
N LYS A 868 -0.30 6.10 54.27
CA LYS A 868 -0.97 4.80 54.39
C LYS A 868 -0.61 3.88 53.22
N ILE A 869 -0.59 4.42 51.99
CA ILE A 869 -0.16 3.72 50.78
C ILE A 869 1.32 3.31 50.86
N GLY A 870 2.19 4.18 51.39
CA GLY A 870 3.62 3.92 51.54
C GLY A 870 3.93 2.66 52.37
N LYS A 871 3.08 2.32 53.34
CA LYS A 871 3.23 1.15 54.21
C LYS A 871 2.72 -0.17 53.60
N GLN A 872 2.06 -0.13 52.44
CA GLN A 872 1.46 -1.31 51.81
C GLN A 872 2.48 -2.19 51.10
N ASN A 873 2.11 -3.46 50.88
CA ASN A 873 2.94 -4.46 50.22
C ASN A 873 3.12 -4.16 48.71
N LYS A 874 4.05 -4.90 48.08
CA LYS A 874 4.39 -4.72 46.66
C LYS A 874 3.21 -5.01 45.73
N THR A 875 2.37 -6.00 46.06
CA THR A 875 1.19 -6.37 45.27
C THR A 875 0.18 -5.23 45.21
N PHE A 876 -0.15 -4.63 46.36
CA PHE A 876 -1.02 -3.46 46.44
C PHE A 876 -0.47 -2.30 45.60
N LYS A 877 0.81 -1.97 45.78
CA LYS A 877 1.46 -0.86 45.04
C LYS A 877 1.49 -1.11 43.53
N ASN A 878 1.69 -2.36 43.10
CA ASN A 878 1.60 -2.75 41.70
C ASN A 878 0.20 -2.53 41.13
N THR A 879 -0.84 -2.99 41.83
CA THR A 879 -2.24 -2.84 41.41
C THR A 879 -2.65 -1.36 41.36
N LEU A 880 -2.32 -0.57 42.38
CA LEU A 880 -2.61 0.86 42.39
C LEU A 880 -1.87 1.61 41.27
N SER A 881 -0.59 1.31 41.06
CA SER A 881 0.19 1.89 39.95
C SER A 881 -0.43 1.56 38.60
N TYR A 882 -0.93 0.34 38.42
CA TYR A 882 -1.64 -0.08 37.22
C TYR A 882 -2.91 0.75 36.98
N LEU A 883 -3.75 0.91 38.01
CA LEU A 883 -5.01 1.67 37.95
C LEU A 883 -4.78 3.17 37.66
N ILE A 884 -3.74 3.77 38.25
CA ILE A 884 -3.36 5.17 37.96
C ILE A 884 -2.89 5.30 36.51
N ASN A 885 -2.04 4.40 36.04
CA ASN A 885 -1.60 4.41 34.64
C ASN A 885 -2.77 4.23 33.67
N LEU A 886 -3.73 3.36 34.01
CA LEU A 886 -4.94 3.18 33.21
C LEU A 886 -5.74 4.48 33.13
N THR A 887 -5.86 5.22 34.23
CA THR A 887 -6.50 6.56 34.29
C THR A 887 -5.78 7.59 33.42
N MET A 888 -4.46 7.60 33.42
CA MET A 888 -3.64 8.55 32.66
C MET A 888 -3.58 8.27 31.15
N ASN A 889 -4.05 7.12 30.66
CA ASN A 889 -3.94 6.77 29.24
C ASN A 889 -4.81 7.63 28.33
N MET A 890 -5.90 8.19 28.84
CA MET A 890 -6.88 9.06 28.17
C MET A 890 -7.62 8.46 26.97
N ARG A 891 -6.93 7.86 26.02
CA ARG A 891 -7.53 7.22 24.84
C ARG A 891 -7.88 5.78 25.14
N TYR A 892 -9.14 5.41 24.93
CA TYR A 892 -9.65 4.06 25.14
C TYR A 892 -10.39 3.59 23.90
N SER A 893 -10.03 2.39 23.45
CA SER A 893 -10.58 1.79 22.23
C SER A 893 -10.99 0.33 22.48
N ASN A 894 -12.21 -0.03 22.13
CA ASN A 894 -12.68 -1.43 22.11
C ASN A 894 -13.09 -1.84 20.69
N ARG A 895 -12.39 -2.83 20.12
CA ARG A 895 -12.61 -3.26 18.72
C ARG A 895 -13.98 -3.90 18.52
N ASP A 896 -14.49 -4.60 19.53
CA ASP A 896 -15.72 -5.38 19.42
C ASP A 896 -16.96 -4.47 19.46
N THR A 897 -16.91 -3.40 20.28
CA THR A 897 -18.01 -2.43 20.38
C THR A 897 -17.90 -1.25 19.42
N GLY A 898 -16.74 -1.03 18.79
CA GLY A 898 -16.54 0.14 17.93
C GLY A 898 -16.40 1.46 18.69
N GLU A 899 -16.23 1.47 20.02
CA GLU A 899 -15.97 2.68 20.83
C GLU A 899 -14.48 3.10 20.77
N ASP A 900 -14.18 4.36 20.43
CA ASP A 900 -12.83 4.98 20.49
C ASP A 900 -12.97 6.42 20.97
N PHE A 901 -12.62 6.66 22.23
CA PHE A 901 -12.83 7.96 22.87
C PHE A 901 -11.62 8.41 23.68
N ILE A 902 -11.55 9.72 23.89
CA ILE A 902 -10.69 10.41 24.82
C ILE A 902 -11.50 10.71 26.07
N LEU A 903 -11.00 10.33 27.23
CA LEU A 903 -11.51 10.73 28.53
C LEU A 903 -10.35 11.35 29.31
N SER A 904 -10.42 12.67 29.50
CA SER A 904 -9.40 13.41 30.24
C SER A 904 -9.52 13.13 31.74
N PRO A 905 -8.40 12.85 32.43
CA PRO A 905 -8.38 12.71 33.87
C PRO A 905 -8.21 14.07 34.58
N VAL A 906 -8.14 15.19 33.86
CA VAL A 906 -7.97 16.52 34.46
C VAL A 906 -9.16 17.42 34.11
N LYS A 907 -9.40 18.41 34.97
CA LYS A 907 -10.45 19.41 34.74
C LYS A 907 -9.91 20.57 33.90
N ASN A 908 -10.73 21.07 32.99
CA ASN A 908 -10.49 22.31 32.29
C ASN A 908 -10.70 23.55 33.19
N LYS A 909 -10.49 24.74 32.64
CA LYS A 909 -10.69 26.02 33.34
C LYS A 909 -12.12 26.25 33.87
N ASN A 910 -13.12 25.55 33.31
CA ASN A 910 -14.51 25.59 33.74
C ASN A 910 -14.84 24.53 34.81
N GLY A 911 -13.87 23.68 35.19
CA GLY A 911 -14.07 22.61 36.17
C GLY A 911 -14.63 21.31 35.60
N GLU A 912 -14.63 21.14 34.28
CA GLU A 912 -15.22 20.01 33.56
C GLU A 912 -14.14 19.03 33.06
N PHE A 913 -14.46 17.74 33.01
CA PHE A 913 -13.63 16.72 32.36
C PHE A 913 -14.01 16.59 30.89
N PHE A 914 -13.03 16.60 29.99
CA PHE A 914 -13.29 16.33 28.58
C PHE A 914 -13.59 14.84 28.35
N ILE A 915 -14.66 14.56 27.60
CA ILE A 915 -14.97 13.24 27.06
C ILE A 915 -15.40 13.38 25.60
N SER A 916 -14.80 12.60 24.70
CA SER A 916 -15.19 12.57 23.30
C SER A 916 -16.26 11.49 23.08
N CYS A 917 -17.54 11.86 23.06
CA CYS A 917 -18.62 10.94 22.66
C CYS A 917 -19.60 11.68 21.75
N SER A 918 -20.13 10.95 20.76
CA SER A 918 -21.07 11.47 19.76
C SER A 918 -22.42 11.92 20.34
N GLU A 919 -22.77 11.48 21.55
CA GLU A 919 -23.99 11.85 22.25
C GLU A 919 -23.72 12.04 23.76
N ASN A 920 -23.29 13.24 24.17
CA ASN A 920 -23.86 13.96 25.32
C ASN A 920 -23.19 15.33 25.53
N ASN A 921 -24.04 16.31 25.88
CA ASN A 921 -23.73 17.61 26.50
C ASN A 921 -23.57 18.86 25.62
N ASN A 922 -24.33 19.04 24.52
CA ASN A 922 -24.43 20.37 23.86
C ASN A 922 -23.07 21.02 23.53
N LEU A 923 -21.99 20.23 23.40
CA LEU A 923 -20.69 20.75 23.02
C LEU A 923 -20.79 21.13 21.55
N PRO A 924 -20.47 22.38 21.18
CA PRO A 924 -20.44 22.75 19.77
C PRO A 924 -19.43 21.83 19.06
N LYS A 925 -19.67 21.51 17.79
CA LYS A 925 -18.79 20.71 16.89
C LYS A 925 -17.32 21.20 16.78
N LYS A 926 -16.94 22.18 17.59
CA LYS A 926 -15.64 22.82 17.76
C LYS A 926 -14.60 21.98 18.53
N LEU A 927 -14.99 20.88 19.16
CA LEU A 927 -14.06 19.94 19.83
C LEU A 927 -14.06 18.54 19.17
N PRO A 928 -12.97 17.76 19.32
CA PRO A 928 -12.87 16.42 18.73
C PRO A 928 -13.95 15.44 19.19
N THR A 929 -14.53 14.68 18.26
CA THR A 929 -15.61 13.72 18.55
C THR A 929 -15.14 12.34 18.99
N ASP A 930 -13.92 11.97 18.65
CA ASP A 930 -13.34 10.65 18.92
C ASP A 930 -11.79 10.71 18.97
N GLY A 931 -11.14 9.58 19.23
CA GLY A 931 -9.68 9.50 19.36
C GLY A 931 -8.89 9.81 18.08
N ASP A 932 -9.43 9.50 16.90
CA ASP A 932 -8.79 9.81 15.61
C ASP A 932 -9.04 11.28 15.22
N ALA A 933 -10.23 11.82 15.51
CA ALA A 933 -10.53 13.25 15.39
C ALA A 933 -9.56 14.10 16.21
N ASN A 934 -9.25 13.65 17.43
CA ASN A 934 -8.32 14.34 18.32
C ASN A 934 -6.91 14.40 17.74
N GLY A 935 -6.47 13.31 17.09
CA GLY A 935 -5.21 13.26 16.39
C GLY A 935 -5.15 14.24 15.22
N ALA A 936 -6.14 14.23 14.34
CA ALA A 936 -6.22 15.15 13.20
C ALA A 936 -6.27 16.63 13.65
N TYR A 937 -7.02 16.90 14.71
CA TYR A 937 -7.12 18.23 15.32
C TYR A 937 -5.75 18.74 15.82
N HIS A 938 -5.02 17.93 16.59
CA HIS A 938 -3.72 18.35 17.12
C HIS A 938 -2.62 18.39 16.04
N ILE A 939 -2.73 17.60 14.97
CA ILE A 939 -1.90 17.76 13.77
C ILE A 939 -2.14 19.15 13.17
N ALA A 940 -3.41 19.55 13.01
CA ALA A 940 -3.76 20.87 12.51
C ALA A 940 -3.22 21.99 13.44
N LEU A 941 -3.37 21.84 14.78
CA LEU A 941 -2.84 22.81 15.75
C LEU A 941 -1.32 22.95 15.71
N LYS A 942 -0.57 21.85 15.45
CA LYS A 942 0.88 21.94 15.23
C LYS A 942 1.19 22.70 13.94
N GLY A 943 0.39 22.51 12.90
CA GLY A 943 0.45 23.34 11.69
C GLY A 943 0.20 24.82 12.00
N LEU A 944 -0.81 25.11 12.83
CA LEU A 944 -1.11 26.48 13.27
C LEU A 944 0.06 27.09 14.02
N GLN A 945 0.72 26.33 14.89
CA GLN A 945 1.94 26.75 15.57
C GLN A 945 3.06 27.07 14.58
N LEU A 946 3.26 26.25 13.54
CA LEU A 946 4.27 26.50 12.50
C LEU A 946 3.96 27.78 11.70
N ILE A 947 2.72 27.94 11.24
CA ILE A 947 2.29 29.10 10.45
C ILE A 947 2.37 30.38 11.30
N SER A 948 1.94 30.32 12.55
CA SER A 948 2.08 31.43 13.52
C SER A 948 3.53 31.80 13.80
N GLY A 949 4.46 30.85 13.68
CA GLY A 949 5.90 31.09 13.81
C GLY A 949 6.53 31.70 12.56
N ILE A 950 5.88 31.62 11.40
CA ILE A 950 6.31 32.24 10.14
C ILE A 950 5.83 33.70 10.04
N THR A 951 4.66 33.99 10.61
CA THR A 951 4.06 35.33 10.63
C THR A 951 4.72 36.26 11.66
N LYS A 952 5.23 35.71 12.77
CA LYS A 952 6.09 36.40 13.73
C LYS A 952 7.52 36.54 13.19
#